data_AF-A0A8J5I3L5-F1
#
_entry.id   AF-A0A8J5I3L5-F1
#
_cell.length_a   1.000
_cell.length_b   1.000
_cell.length_c   1.000
_cell.angle_alpha   90.00
_cell.angle_beta   90.00
_cell.angle_gamma   90.00
#
_symmetry.space_group_name_H-M   'P 1'
#
loop_
_entity.id
_entity.type
_entity.pdbx_description
1 polymer ?
#
loop_
_entity_poly.entity_id
_entity_poly.type
_entity_poly.pdbx_seq_one_letter_code
_entity_poly.pdbx_strand_id
1 'polypeptide(L)'
;MATLSPAAFFSRSSSLFSSSAAAALIHSSVSLKSNPTSSRRLARVMSVRASTSPDSPLEVCAKASVTVPNRLGDCPFTQRVLLTLEEKHLPYDIKLVDLAKKPDWFLQVSPEGKVPVIKLDDKWVADSDIIAKSLEEKYPVPSLETPPEKALAKDPTDGTEQALLDELTSFNEYLKENIDIFYIQSRFLEFAFMIDTIELQLHGFGLGPFVNGDNISAADLSLGPKLFHMEIALGHYKNWSVPESLNYVTTYMKLIFSKDSFVKTRALPEDVIAGWRPKVFFLLQLWALIDMALCSSLSGLRVELTHVDSNGNFSKFELLQRAALRSSHRVARLTSADGGSGAVVKATDAGSGQVQASVHAGSGEFLMDLAIGTPSLAYSAILDTGSDLIWTQCKPCVRCFSQPSAVFDPSISSTYKKLPCTGELCHALPTSRCAAAFDCKYLYTYGDSSSTQGVLASETFELGSDAKPTAVPGVAFGCGDTNVGNGFSQGAGIVGLGRGPLSLISQLGLGKFSYCLTSLDQSKKSPLLFGSLADLSASEGTAAVQSIPLLKNPQQPSFYYLPLKGITVGGTRLQIPSSAFVLQQDGTGGVIIDSGTSITYLEAAAYRQVKRAFLNQVQLRAADGSDVGLDVCFSLPAGASSVTVPKLTFNFDGADLDLPAENYLIADSSTGLLCLTIMGSRGLSIIGNFQQQNLHILYDLKQEILSFVPTQCDKL
;
A
#
# COMPACT_ATOMS: atom_id res chain seq x y z
N MET A 1 -14.16 19.78 -21.23
CA MET A 1 -13.01 20.70 -21.44
C MET A 1 -12.70 21.38 -20.10
N ALA A 2 -11.67 20.88 -19.41
CA ALA A 2 -10.91 21.59 -18.38
C ALA A 2 -9.67 20.73 -18.12
N THR A 3 -8.51 21.18 -18.56
CA THR A 3 -7.20 20.52 -18.44
C THR A 3 -6.53 20.94 -17.13
N LEU A 4 -6.29 20.00 -16.22
CA LEU A 4 -5.47 20.23 -15.03
C LEU A 4 -3.98 20.05 -15.39
N SER A 5 -3.18 21.07 -15.09
CA SER A 5 -1.73 21.15 -15.35
C SER A 5 -0.92 20.73 -14.11
N PRO A 6 0.15 19.91 -14.23
CA PRO A 6 0.92 19.38 -13.11
C PRO A 6 2.13 20.26 -12.72
N ALA A 7 1.94 21.56 -12.55
CA ALA A 7 3.05 22.51 -12.28
C ALA A 7 3.23 22.90 -10.80
N ALA A 8 2.52 22.27 -9.84
CA ALA A 8 2.45 22.76 -8.48
C ALA A 8 2.88 21.73 -7.41
N PHE A 9 4.10 21.19 -7.47
CA PHE A 9 4.68 20.45 -6.34
C PHE A 9 6.20 20.66 -6.10
N PHE A 10 6.90 21.42 -6.95
CA PHE A 10 8.33 21.70 -6.79
C PHE A 10 8.59 22.94 -5.90
N SER A 11 8.29 22.87 -4.59
CA SER A 11 9.00 23.73 -3.63
C SER A 11 8.85 23.18 -2.20
N ARG A 12 9.89 22.52 -1.68
CA ARG A 12 10.35 22.52 -0.27
C ARG A 12 11.27 21.33 0.01
N SER A 13 12.58 21.53 -0.13
CA SER A 13 13.60 20.69 0.51
C SER A 13 14.98 21.34 0.41
N SER A 14 15.11 22.55 0.96
CA SER A 14 16.41 23.20 1.14
C SER A 14 16.59 23.67 2.59
N SER A 15 16.79 22.72 3.49
CA SER A 15 17.51 22.96 4.75
C SER A 15 17.71 21.63 5.47
N LEU A 16 18.96 21.31 5.79
CA LEU A 16 19.46 20.46 6.88
C LEU A 16 20.52 19.47 6.38
N PHE A 17 21.75 19.94 6.20
CA PHE A 17 22.94 19.15 6.52
C PHE A 17 24.06 20.11 6.95
N SER A 18 24.23 20.25 8.27
CA SER A 18 25.48 20.71 8.87
C SER A 18 25.87 19.69 9.94
N SER A 19 26.96 18.94 9.72
CA SER A 19 27.90 18.59 10.79
C SER A 19 29.05 17.75 10.25
N SER A 20 30.20 18.43 10.13
CA SER A 20 31.56 18.04 10.54
C SER A 20 32.08 16.62 10.29
N ALA A 21 33.14 16.59 9.50
CA ALA A 21 34.16 15.56 9.44
C ALA A 21 34.90 15.35 10.77
N ALA A 22 35.41 14.13 10.96
CA ALA A 22 36.62 13.86 11.73
C ALA A 22 37.35 12.65 11.11
N ALA A 23 38.52 12.92 10.55
CA ALA A 23 39.45 11.95 10.01
C ALA A 23 40.22 11.24 11.14
N ALA A 24 40.50 9.95 10.97
CA ALA A 24 41.50 9.23 11.75
C ALA A 24 42.41 8.44 10.80
N LEU A 25 43.59 8.99 10.56
CA LEU A 25 44.75 8.36 9.95
C LEU A 25 45.30 7.28 10.89
N ILE A 26 45.53 6.06 10.39
CA ILE A 26 46.50 5.14 10.97
C ILE A 26 47.44 4.67 9.88
N HIS A 27 48.66 5.23 9.93
CA HIS A 27 49.86 4.69 9.32
C HIS A 27 50.17 3.31 9.91
N SER A 28 50.43 2.32 9.05
CA SER A 28 51.41 1.30 9.37
C SER A 28 52.21 0.95 8.12
N SER A 29 53.52 0.93 8.32
CA SER A 29 54.56 0.82 7.31
C SER A 29 55.52 -0.30 7.72
N VAL A 30 56.07 -0.99 6.71
CA VAL A 30 57.28 -1.86 6.76
C VAL A 30 56.98 -3.26 7.35
N SER A 31 57.34 -4.39 6.72
CA SER A 31 58.64 -4.75 6.17
C SER A 31 58.60 -5.91 5.17
N LEU A 32 59.35 -5.75 4.07
CA LEU A 32 59.70 -6.78 3.10
C LEU A 32 60.80 -7.69 3.65
N LYS A 33 60.65 -9.01 3.48
CA LYS A 33 61.76 -9.97 3.55
C LYS A 33 62.12 -10.43 2.14
N SER A 34 63.34 -10.07 1.74
CA SER A 34 64.05 -10.56 0.57
C SER A 34 64.59 -11.99 0.78
N ASN A 35 64.53 -12.83 -0.25
CA ASN A 35 65.65 -13.71 -0.55
C ASN A 35 65.77 -13.97 -2.07
N PRO A 36 66.99 -14.01 -2.64
CA PRO A 36 67.22 -13.94 -4.09
C PRO A 36 67.65 -15.28 -4.68
N THR A 37 67.29 -15.56 -5.93
CA THR A 37 68.13 -16.37 -6.85
C THR A 37 67.77 -16.09 -8.31
N SER A 38 68.64 -15.29 -8.93
CA SER A 38 69.10 -15.28 -10.32
C SER A 38 68.47 -16.27 -11.34
N SER A 39 67.91 -15.72 -12.42
CA SER A 39 68.37 -16.06 -13.77
C SER A 39 68.15 -14.91 -14.75
N ARG A 40 69.23 -14.50 -15.41
CA ARG A 40 69.28 -13.48 -16.46
C ARG A 40 68.48 -13.94 -17.68
N ARG A 41 67.56 -13.11 -18.17
CA ARG A 41 67.28 -13.01 -19.62
C ARG A 41 67.07 -11.55 -20.01
N LEU A 42 67.77 -11.18 -21.07
CA LEU A 42 67.84 -9.86 -21.65
C LEU A 42 66.46 -9.29 -21.97
N ALA A 43 66.34 -7.98 -21.76
CA ALA A 43 65.30 -7.13 -22.28
C ALA A 43 65.05 -7.43 -23.77
N ARG A 44 63.84 -7.89 -24.07
CA ARG A 44 63.22 -7.66 -25.38
C ARG A 44 62.12 -6.65 -25.11
N VAL A 45 62.44 -5.38 -25.34
CA VAL A 45 61.43 -4.34 -25.52
C VAL A 45 60.58 -4.80 -26.71
N MET A 46 59.46 -5.46 -26.42
CA MET A 46 58.39 -5.59 -27.40
C MET A 46 57.71 -4.22 -27.43
N SER A 47 58.10 -3.44 -28.44
CA SER A 47 57.26 -2.37 -28.97
C SER A 47 55.89 -2.96 -29.23
N VAL A 48 54.94 -2.75 -28.32
CA VAL A 48 53.52 -2.91 -28.62
C VAL A 48 53.25 -1.89 -29.72
N ARG A 49 53.11 -2.37 -30.96
CA ARG A 49 52.54 -1.55 -32.03
C ARG A 49 51.20 -1.06 -31.51
N ALA A 50 51.04 0.25 -31.35
CA ALA A 50 49.71 0.86 -31.32
C ALA A 50 48.96 0.30 -32.54
N SER A 51 47.83 -0.36 -32.30
CA SER A 51 47.01 -0.93 -33.35
C SER A 51 46.58 0.22 -34.26
N THR A 52 47.07 0.19 -35.49
CA THR A 52 46.52 0.98 -36.58
C THR A 52 45.06 0.61 -36.76
N SER A 53 44.22 1.56 -37.18
CA SER A 53 42.83 1.34 -37.60
C SER A 53 42.70 0.02 -38.38
N PRO A 54 41.62 -0.75 -38.20
CA PRO A 54 41.49 -2.05 -38.84
C PRO A 54 41.63 -1.93 -40.37
N ASP A 55 42.31 -2.90 -40.99
CA ASP A 55 42.57 -2.94 -42.44
C ASP A 55 41.28 -3.07 -43.28
N SER A 56 40.17 -3.46 -42.65
CA SER A 56 38.83 -3.55 -43.24
C SER A 56 37.75 -3.06 -42.26
N PRO A 57 36.59 -2.59 -42.75
CA PRO A 57 35.48 -2.22 -41.88
C PRO A 57 35.04 -3.38 -40.96
N LEU A 58 34.73 -3.04 -39.70
CA LEU A 58 34.17 -3.98 -38.72
C LEU A 58 32.72 -4.31 -39.06
N GLU A 59 32.33 -5.59 -39.00
CA GLU A 59 30.96 -5.99 -39.29
C GLU A 59 30.09 -5.92 -38.02
N VAL A 60 29.00 -5.13 -38.03
CA VAL A 60 28.08 -4.95 -36.90
C VAL A 60 26.67 -5.34 -37.30
N CYS A 61 26.08 -6.30 -36.59
CA CYS A 61 24.67 -6.65 -36.70
C CYS A 61 23.83 -5.70 -35.83
N ALA A 62 22.91 -4.98 -36.46
CA ALA A 62 22.06 -3.97 -35.86
C ALA A 62 20.58 -4.27 -36.11
N LYS A 63 19.69 -3.81 -35.22
CA LYS A 63 18.24 -3.92 -35.44
C LYS A 63 17.85 -3.13 -36.70
N ALA A 64 17.07 -3.74 -37.58
CA ALA A 64 16.42 -3.04 -38.69
C ALA A 64 15.21 -2.22 -38.20
N SER A 65 14.95 -1.09 -38.85
CA SER A 65 13.75 -0.29 -38.63
C SER A 65 12.50 -1.11 -38.88
N VAL A 66 11.52 -0.96 -37.99
CA VAL A 66 10.20 -1.61 -38.11
C VAL A 66 9.25 -0.80 -39.00
N THR A 67 9.62 0.43 -39.37
CA THR A 67 8.77 1.32 -40.18
C THR A 67 9.25 1.46 -41.62
N VAL A 68 10.56 1.41 -41.85
CA VAL A 68 11.19 1.61 -43.16
C VAL A 68 12.26 0.54 -43.41
N PRO A 69 12.15 -0.25 -44.50
CA PRO A 69 13.16 -1.24 -44.86
C PRO A 69 14.55 -0.63 -45.06
N ASN A 70 15.60 -1.42 -44.80
CA ASN A 70 17.00 -1.04 -45.02
C ASN A 70 17.46 0.21 -44.24
N ARG A 71 16.81 0.50 -43.12
CA ARG A 71 17.18 1.58 -42.19
C ARG A 71 17.52 1.02 -40.81
N LEU A 72 18.37 1.74 -40.08
CA LEU A 72 18.67 1.43 -38.69
C LEU A 72 17.42 1.57 -37.81
N GLY A 73 17.16 0.57 -36.97
CA GLY A 73 16.01 0.54 -36.07
C GLY A 73 16.32 0.99 -34.65
N ASP A 74 15.26 1.02 -33.83
CA ASP A 74 15.31 1.50 -32.45
C ASP A 74 15.93 0.45 -31.51
N CYS A 75 17.22 0.60 -31.20
CA CYS A 75 17.88 -0.22 -30.19
C CYS A 75 18.95 0.61 -29.47
N PRO A 76 18.74 0.98 -28.19
CA PRO A 76 19.68 1.85 -27.47
C PRO A 76 21.03 1.15 -27.26
N PHE A 77 21.03 -0.17 -27.09
CA PHE A 77 22.24 -0.99 -26.97
C PHE A 77 23.04 -1.04 -28.28
N THR A 78 22.35 -1.09 -29.43
CA THR A 78 23.01 -1.02 -30.74
C THR A 78 23.61 0.37 -30.94
N GLN A 79 22.85 1.42 -30.62
CA GLN A 79 23.34 2.78 -30.73
C GLN A 79 24.59 3.01 -29.86
N ARG A 80 24.66 2.45 -28.64
CA ARG A 80 25.88 2.48 -27.81
C ARG A 80 27.10 1.93 -28.57
N VAL A 81 26.97 0.77 -29.20
CA VAL A 81 28.08 0.16 -29.96
C VAL A 81 28.47 1.03 -31.17
N LEU A 82 27.49 1.55 -31.91
CA LEU A 82 27.77 2.43 -33.05
C LEU A 82 28.42 3.74 -32.62
N LEU A 83 27.97 4.33 -31.51
CA LEU A 83 28.61 5.49 -30.89
C LEU A 83 30.07 5.21 -30.53
N THR A 84 30.36 4.05 -29.93
CA THR A 84 31.73 3.66 -29.58
C THR A 84 32.62 3.58 -30.83
N LEU A 85 32.09 3.05 -31.93
CA LEU A 85 32.82 2.96 -33.20
C LEU A 85 33.06 4.35 -33.82
N GLU A 86 32.06 5.23 -33.79
CA GLU A 86 32.16 6.60 -34.32
C GLU A 86 33.17 7.45 -33.52
N GLU A 87 33.09 7.44 -32.18
CA GLU A 87 34.01 8.18 -31.31
C GLU A 87 35.43 7.63 -31.37
N LYS A 88 35.61 6.33 -31.64
CA LYS A 88 36.92 5.73 -31.90
C LYS A 88 37.41 5.86 -33.34
N HIS A 89 36.59 6.45 -34.22
CA HIS A 89 36.88 6.60 -35.65
C HIS A 89 37.21 5.28 -36.36
N LEU A 90 36.52 4.21 -35.97
CA LEU A 90 36.71 2.88 -36.55
C LEU A 90 35.75 2.70 -37.73
N PRO A 91 36.23 2.26 -38.92
CA PRO A 91 35.34 1.96 -40.04
C PRO A 91 34.48 0.74 -39.71
N TYR A 92 33.21 0.77 -40.08
CA TYR A 92 32.29 -0.35 -39.85
C TYR A 92 31.19 -0.44 -40.93
N ASP A 93 30.70 -1.66 -41.13
CA ASP A 93 29.57 -1.98 -42.00
C ASP A 93 28.41 -2.49 -41.15
N ILE A 94 27.22 -1.91 -41.34
CA ILE A 94 26.01 -2.31 -40.63
C ILE A 94 25.28 -3.41 -41.41
N LYS A 95 25.08 -4.56 -40.77
CA LYS A 95 24.16 -5.61 -41.19
C LYS A 95 22.84 -5.46 -40.44
N LEU A 96 21.83 -4.97 -41.13
CA LEU A 96 20.50 -4.79 -40.56
C LEU A 96 19.77 -6.13 -40.43
N VAL A 97 19.22 -6.39 -39.25
CA VAL A 97 18.54 -7.62 -38.89
C VAL A 97 17.09 -7.31 -38.52
N ASP A 98 16.15 -7.90 -39.26
CA ASP A 98 14.74 -7.93 -38.88
C ASP A 98 14.58 -8.87 -37.68
N LEU A 99 14.31 -8.29 -36.49
CA LEU A 99 14.13 -9.07 -35.26
C LEU A 99 12.76 -9.74 -35.15
N ALA A 100 11.77 -9.32 -35.94
CA ALA A 100 10.48 -10.01 -36.05
C ALA A 100 10.61 -11.24 -36.94
N LYS A 101 11.50 -11.19 -37.94
CA LYS A 101 11.80 -12.30 -38.86
C LYS A 101 13.31 -12.55 -38.96
N LYS A 102 13.87 -13.14 -37.91
CA LYS A 102 15.31 -13.39 -37.77
C LYS A 102 15.80 -14.37 -38.86
N PRO A 103 16.80 -14.01 -39.68
CA PRO A 103 17.34 -14.91 -40.69
C PRO A 103 18.27 -15.97 -40.09
N ASP A 104 18.35 -17.15 -40.70
CA ASP A 104 19.13 -18.28 -40.17
C ASP A 104 20.62 -17.96 -39.99
N TRP A 105 21.20 -17.21 -40.93
CA TRP A 105 22.60 -16.77 -40.84
C TRP A 105 22.85 -15.92 -39.59
N PHE A 106 21.86 -15.15 -39.13
CA PHE A 106 21.99 -14.32 -37.95
C PHE A 106 21.93 -15.16 -36.68
N LEU A 107 21.06 -16.17 -36.63
CA LEU A 107 20.97 -17.07 -35.47
C LEU A 107 22.23 -17.93 -35.29
N GLN A 108 22.99 -18.17 -36.35
CA GLN A 108 24.30 -18.82 -36.26
C GLN A 108 25.36 -17.96 -35.55
N VAL A 109 25.27 -16.63 -35.68
CA VAL A 109 26.23 -15.68 -35.10
C VAL A 109 25.72 -15.04 -33.79
N SER A 110 24.40 -15.09 -33.56
CA SER A 110 23.70 -14.66 -32.34
C SER A 110 22.66 -15.72 -31.98
N PRO A 111 23.03 -16.77 -31.24
CA PRO A 111 22.10 -17.85 -30.86
C PRO A 111 20.90 -17.37 -30.03
N GLU A 112 21.08 -16.32 -29.22
CA GLU A 112 19.98 -15.67 -28.48
C GLU A 112 19.07 -14.82 -29.38
N GLY A 113 19.50 -14.58 -30.62
CA GLY A 113 18.80 -13.74 -31.58
C GLY A 113 18.66 -12.28 -31.10
N LYS A 114 19.67 -11.76 -30.39
CA LYS A 114 19.73 -10.39 -29.89
C LYS A 114 20.81 -9.59 -30.62
N VAL A 115 20.62 -8.28 -30.67
CA VAL A 115 21.58 -7.28 -31.17
C VAL A 115 21.90 -6.31 -30.04
N PRO A 116 23.07 -5.65 -30.03
CA PRO A 116 24.12 -5.70 -31.05
C PRO A 116 24.97 -6.97 -31.00
N VAL A 117 25.56 -7.31 -32.16
CA VAL A 117 26.66 -8.28 -32.28
C VAL A 117 27.69 -7.73 -33.25
N ILE A 118 28.98 -7.78 -32.91
CA ILE A 118 30.08 -7.30 -33.76
C ILE A 118 31.05 -8.44 -34.05
N LYS A 119 31.70 -8.41 -35.22
CA LYS A 119 32.79 -9.34 -35.55
C LYS A 119 34.14 -8.72 -35.21
N LEU A 120 34.86 -9.30 -34.25
CA LEU A 120 36.21 -8.93 -33.83
C LEU A 120 37.15 -10.14 -33.95
N ASP A 121 38.24 -10.02 -34.70
CA ASP A 121 39.22 -11.11 -34.92
C ASP A 121 38.57 -12.43 -35.36
N ASP A 122 37.67 -12.34 -36.35
CA ASP A 122 36.87 -13.43 -36.88
C ASP A 122 35.91 -14.12 -35.87
N LYS A 123 35.70 -13.52 -34.70
CA LYS A 123 34.74 -13.97 -33.69
C LYS A 123 33.60 -12.99 -33.53
N TRP A 124 32.38 -13.53 -33.42
CA TRP A 124 31.21 -12.74 -33.11
C TRP A 124 31.11 -12.52 -31.61
N VAL A 125 31.03 -11.24 -31.20
CA VAL A 125 30.89 -10.80 -29.82
C VAL A 125 29.53 -10.14 -29.67
N ALA A 126 28.73 -10.63 -28.73
CA ALA A 126 27.43 -10.06 -28.35
C ALA A 126 27.55 -9.31 -27.02
N ASP A 127 26.47 -8.64 -26.61
CA ASP A 127 26.38 -7.77 -25.43
C ASP A 127 27.09 -6.42 -25.60
N SER A 128 26.35 -5.31 -25.50
CA SER A 128 26.91 -3.98 -25.78
C SER A 128 28.05 -3.58 -24.85
N ASP A 129 28.09 -4.11 -23.63
CA ASP A 129 29.09 -3.74 -22.62
C ASP A 129 30.39 -4.50 -22.88
N ILE A 130 30.25 -5.80 -23.15
CA ILE A 130 31.36 -6.65 -23.56
C ILE A 130 31.97 -6.13 -24.86
N ILE A 131 31.13 -5.73 -25.81
CA ILE A 131 31.57 -5.14 -27.09
C ILE A 131 32.33 -3.84 -26.87
N ALA A 132 31.77 -2.89 -26.11
CA ALA A 132 32.40 -1.60 -25.86
C ALA A 132 33.76 -1.76 -25.16
N LYS A 133 33.83 -2.66 -24.16
CA LYS A 133 35.08 -2.99 -23.47
C LYS A 133 36.11 -3.64 -24.39
N SER A 134 35.68 -4.59 -25.23
CA SER A 134 36.57 -5.25 -26.19
C SER A 134 37.13 -4.26 -27.24
N LEU A 135 36.33 -3.27 -27.65
CA LEU A 135 36.76 -2.20 -28.54
C LEU A 135 37.75 -1.24 -27.85
N GLU A 136 37.54 -0.91 -26.58
CA GLU A 136 38.49 -0.11 -25.78
C GLU A 136 39.84 -0.82 -25.63
N GLU A 137 39.83 -2.11 -25.25
CA GLU A 137 41.05 -2.90 -25.07
C GLU A 137 41.85 -3.05 -26.38
N LYS A 138 41.14 -3.20 -27.51
CA LYS A 138 41.77 -3.42 -28.81
C LYS A 138 42.20 -2.13 -29.52
N TYR A 139 41.44 -1.05 -29.33
CA TYR A 139 41.68 0.27 -29.92
C TYR A 139 41.67 1.32 -28.79
N PRO A 140 42.76 1.40 -28.00
CA PRO A 140 42.81 2.25 -26.80
C PRO A 140 42.88 3.75 -27.09
N VAL A 141 42.99 4.15 -28.36
CA VAL A 141 43.10 5.56 -28.77
C VAL A 141 42.07 5.86 -29.87
N PRO A 142 41.23 6.91 -29.72
CA PRO A 142 41.03 7.70 -28.49
C PRO A 142 40.43 6.85 -27.36
N SER A 143 40.83 7.12 -26.13
CA SER A 143 40.31 6.39 -24.98
C SER A 143 38.92 6.90 -24.60
N LEU A 144 38.01 5.96 -24.35
CA LEU A 144 36.67 6.23 -23.82
C LEU A 144 36.51 5.72 -22.39
N GLU A 145 37.62 5.36 -21.72
CA GLU A 145 37.59 4.90 -20.34
C GLU A 145 36.93 5.93 -19.43
N THR A 146 36.03 5.45 -18.59
CA THR A 146 35.44 6.26 -17.52
C THR A 146 36.27 6.04 -16.26
N PRO A 147 36.88 7.09 -15.67
CA PRO A 147 37.65 6.96 -14.43
C PRO A 147 36.82 6.29 -13.34
N PRO A 148 37.40 5.40 -12.51
CA PRO A 148 36.65 4.68 -11.48
C PRO A 148 35.87 5.58 -10.53
N GLU A 149 36.36 6.78 -10.21
CA GLU A 149 35.68 7.77 -9.39
C GLU A 149 34.51 8.51 -10.08
N LYS A 150 34.46 8.47 -11.42
CA LYS A 150 33.38 9.05 -12.25
C LYS A 150 32.52 7.99 -12.94
N ALA A 151 32.86 6.72 -12.76
CA ALA A 151 31.98 5.62 -13.14
C ALA A 151 30.72 5.77 -12.27
N LEU A 152 29.54 5.84 -12.90
CA LEU A 152 28.28 5.86 -12.17
C LEU A 152 28.27 4.67 -11.20
N ALA A 153 28.37 5.00 -9.90
CA ALA A 153 28.45 4.11 -8.73
C ALA A 153 29.05 2.71 -8.95
N LYS A 154 30.36 2.56 -8.74
CA LYS A 154 30.95 1.27 -8.34
C LYS A 154 30.68 1.03 -6.85
N ASP A 155 29.68 0.21 -6.51
CA ASP A 155 29.75 -0.54 -5.25
C ASP A 155 30.88 -1.59 -5.39
N PRO A 156 31.82 -1.71 -4.45
CA PRO A 156 32.85 -2.74 -4.49
C PRO A 156 32.33 -4.18 -4.34
N THR A 157 31.06 -4.38 -3.97
CA THR A 157 30.48 -5.70 -3.64
C THR A 157 29.52 -6.27 -4.68
N ASP A 158 29.10 -5.50 -5.68
CA ASP A 158 28.44 -6.03 -6.87
C ASP A 158 29.08 -5.46 -8.14
N GLY A 159 29.34 -6.33 -9.09
CA GLY A 159 29.79 -5.90 -10.40
C GLY A 159 28.58 -5.46 -11.21
N THR A 160 28.74 -4.33 -11.90
CA THR A 160 28.11 -3.93 -13.18
C THR A 160 27.07 -2.82 -13.13
N GLU A 161 26.90 -2.19 -14.29
CA GLU A 161 25.93 -1.18 -14.77
C GLU A 161 24.44 -1.50 -14.50
N GLN A 162 24.16 -2.43 -13.58
CA GLN A 162 22.87 -2.99 -13.23
C GLN A 162 21.98 -1.96 -12.53
N ALA A 163 22.51 -1.08 -11.68
CA ALA A 163 21.72 -0.01 -11.06
C ALA A 163 21.02 0.89 -12.09
N LEU A 164 21.71 1.21 -13.19
CA LEU A 164 21.14 2.03 -14.28
C LEU A 164 20.17 1.23 -15.18
N LEU A 165 20.34 -0.09 -15.26
CA LEU A 165 19.42 -1.00 -15.95
C LEU A 165 18.16 -1.29 -15.12
N ASP A 166 18.29 -1.38 -13.80
CA ASP A 166 17.19 -1.50 -12.83
C ASP A 166 16.42 -0.16 -12.77
N GLU A 167 17.12 0.97 -12.78
CA GLU A 167 16.55 2.31 -12.92
C GLU A 167 15.76 2.45 -14.23
N LEU A 168 16.27 1.98 -15.37
CA LEU A 168 15.55 2.02 -16.66
C LEU A 168 14.47 0.97 -16.82
N THR A 169 14.45 -0.04 -15.95
CA THR A 169 13.31 -0.96 -15.83
C THR A 169 12.08 -0.18 -15.36
N SER A 170 12.26 0.82 -14.48
CA SER A 170 11.17 1.71 -14.04
C SER A 170 10.54 2.51 -15.21
N PHE A 171 11.37 3.01 -16.12
CA PHE A 171 10.94 3.68 -17.36
C PHE A 171 10.12 2.76 -18.27
N ASN A 172 10.59 1.52 -18.46
CA ASN A 172 9.93 0.51 -19.26
C ASN A 172 8.60 0.04 -18.64
N GLU A 173 8.49 0.04 -17.31
CA GLU A 173 7.28 -0.29 -16.56
C GLU A 173 6.25 0.85 -16.64
N TYR A 174 6.63 2.10 -16.37
CA TYR A 174 5.74 3.26 -16.48
C TYR A 174 5.12 3.43 -17.88
N LEU A 175 5.88 3.14 -18.94
CA LEU A 175 5.38 3.21 -20.32
C LEU A 175 4.32 2.16 -20.67
N LYS A 176 4.33 1.00 -19.99
CA LYS A 176 3.47 -0.14 -20.33
C LYS A 176 2.06 -0.06 -19.73
N GLU A 177 1.78 0.92 -18.87
CA GLU A 177 0.61 0.87 -17.99
C GLU A 177 -0.43 1.95 -18.32
N ASN A 178 -1.72 1.69 -18.14
CA ASN A 178 -2.78 2.68 -18.46
C ASN A 178 -4.09 2.53 -17.66
N ILE A 179 -4.12 1.87 -16.48
CA ILE A 179 -5.42 1.40 -15.94
C ILE A 179 -5.72 1.79 -14.47
N ASP A 180 -4.76 2.20 -13.63
CA ASP A 180 -5.04 2.62 -12.24
C ASP A 180 -4.33 3.94 -11.87
N ILE A 181 -5.09 4.95 -11.43
CA ILE A 181 -4.57 6.28 -11.07
C ILE A 181 -3.59 6.22 -9.89
N PHE A 182 -3.82 5.35 -8.89
CA PHE A 182 -2.93 5.25 -7.73
C PHE A 182 -1.61 4.56 -8.09
N TYR A 183 -1.68 3.52 -8.93
CA TYR A 183 -0.51 2.81 -9.45
C TYR A 183 0.29 3.66 -10.44
N ILE A 184 -0.39 4.43 -11.29
CA ILE A 184 0.25 5.43 -12.17
C ILE A 184 1.01 6.46 -11.32
N GLN A 185 0.47 6.85 -10.16
CA GLN A 185 1.10 7.85 -9.31
C GLN A 185 2.31 7.31 -8.55
N SER A 186 2.29 6.07 -8.05
CA SER A 186 3.47 5.45 -7.42
C SER A 186 4.60 5.24 -8.43
N ARG A 187 4.29 4.70 -9.61
CA ARG A 187 5.27 4.49 -10.68
C ARG A 187 5.79 5.80 -11.28
N PHE A 188 4.95 6.85 -11.33
CA PHE A 188 5.40 8.20 -11.68
C PHE A 188 6.38 8.77 -10.65
N LEU A 189 6.17 8.51 -9.35
CA LEU A 189 7.10 8.93 -8.30
C LEU A 189 8.44 8.19 -8.39
N GLU A 190 8.45 6.88 -8.67
CA GLU A 190 9.68 6.12 -8.92
C GLU A 190 10.43 6.66 -10.15
N PHE A 191 9.71 6.93 -11.23
CA PHE A 191 10.28 7.54 -12.43
C PHE A 191 10.83 8.95 -12.16
N ALA A 192 10.12 9.77 -11.39
CA ALA A 192 10.58 11.10 -10.99
C ALA A 192 11.85 11.00 -10.13
N PHE A 193 11.88 10.06 -9.18
CA PHE A 193 13.05 9.79 -8.34
C PHE A 193 14.26 9.30 -9.16
N MET A 194 14.06 8.46 -10.18
CA MET A 194 15.10 8.06 -11.12
C MET A 194 15.70 9.29 -11.81
N ILE A 195 14.85 10.16 -12.35
CA ILE A 195 15.31 11.36 -13.07
C ILE A 195 16.03 12.33 -12.13
N ASP A 196 15.55 12.50 -10.90
CA ASP A 196 16.22 13.30 -9.86
C ASP A 196 17.59 12.69 -9.48
N THR A 197 17.71 11.37 -9.50
CA THR A 197 18.98 10.66 -9.24
C THR A 197 19.99 10.92 -10.35
N ILE A 198 19.56 10.85 -11.62
CA ILE A 198 20.41 11.20 -12.78
C ILE A 198 20.82 12.67 -12.71
N GLU A 199 19.91 13.58 -12.35
CA GLU A 199 20.20 15.01 -12.14
C GLU A 199 21.26 15.21 -11.05
N LEU A 200 21.12 14.54 -9.90
CA LEU A 200 22.08 14.62 -8.81
C LEU A 200 23.46 14.07 -9.18
N GLN A 201 23.52 12.98 -9.94
CA GLN A 201 24.78 12.42 -10.42
C GLN A 201 25.47 13.35 -11.42
N LEU A 202 24.73 13.84 -12.43
CA LEU A 202 25.25 14.80 -13.40
C LEU A 202 25.71 16.11 -12.73
N HIS A 203 24.99 16.57 -11.71
CA HIS A 203 25.39 17.71 -10.89
C HIS A 203 26.69 17.43 -10.11
N GLY A 204 26.79 16.25 -9.48
CA GLY A 204 27.93 15.84 -8.66
C GLY A 204 29.25 15.69 -9.43
N PHE A 205 29.20 15.48 -10.74
CA PHE A 205 30.41 15.30 -11.55
C PHE A 205 31.18 16.57 -11.89
N GLY A 206 30.56 17.77 -11.80
CA GLY A 206 31.23 19.07 -11.84
C GLY A 206 32.05 19.45 -13.10
N LEU A 207 31.66 20.58 -13.72
CA LEU A 207 32.41 21.44 -14.67
C LEU A 207 32.73 20.95 -16.10
N GLY A 208 32.15 19.86 -16.61
CA GLY A 208 32.27 19.51 -18.04
C GLY A 208 30.96 19.05 -18.70
N PRO A 209 30.87 19.11 -20.05
CA PRO A 209 29.68 18.75 -20.83
C PRO A 209 29.27 17.26 -20.77
N PHE A 210 30.14 16.37 -20.29
CA PHE A 210 29.96 14.92 -20.28
C PHE A 210 30.21 14.33 -18.88
N VAL A 211 29.83 13.06 -18.67
CA VAL A 211 30.00 12.33 -17.39
C VAL A 211 31.47 12.36 -16.93
N ASN A 212 32.42 12.27 -17.86
CA ASN A 212 33.84 12.32 -17.55
C ASN A 212 34.43 13.76 -17.50
N GLY A 213 33.61 14.80 -17.54
CA GLY A 213 34.05 16.19 -17.64
C GLY A 213 34.07 16.67 -19.09
N ASP A 214 35.22 17.12 -19.59
CA ASP A 214 35.33 17.74 -20.91
C ASP A 214 35.24 16.76 -22.08
N ASN A 215 35.57 15.49 -21.83
CA ASN A 215 35.63 14.45 -22.85
C ASN A 215 34.48 13.47 -22.69
N ILE A 216 34.00 12.96 -23.83
CA ILE A 216 33.03 11.87 -23.87
C ILE A 216 33.65 10.57 -23.37
N SER A 217 32.87 9.74 -22.69
CA SER A 217 33.29 8.43 -22.21
C SER A 217 32.25 7.35 -22.48
N ALA A 218 32.62 6.09 -22.21
CA ALA A 218 31.72 4.95 -22.32
C ALA A 218 30.43 5.10 -21.51
N ALA A 219 30.46 5.84 -20.40
CA ALA A 219 29.26 6.15 -19.61
C ALA A 219 28.27 7.02 -20.40
N ASP A 220 28.75 8.04 -21.12
CA ASP A 220 27.92 8.89 -21.97
C ASP A 220 27.30 8.08 -23.12
N LEU A 221 28.09 7.19 -23.73
CA LEU A 221 27.65 6.34 -24.83
C LEU A 221 26.62 5.30 -24.41
N SER A 222 26.57 4.96 -23.12
CA SER A 222 25.48 4.18 -22.53
C SER A 222 24.26 5.06 -22.26
N LEU A 223 24.43 6.15 -21.51
CA LEU A 223 23.33 6.96 -20.98
C LEU A 223 22.54 7.70 -22.07
N GLY A 224 23.23 8.28 -23.06
CA GLY A 224 22.61 9.09 -24.12
C GLY A 224 21.51 8.36 -24.90
N PRO A 225 21.75 7.18 -25.50
CA PRO A 225 20.73 6.41 -26.20
C PRO A 225 19.48 6.09 -25.35
N LYS A 226 19.67 5.82 -24.06
CA LYS A 226 18.57 5.51 -23.13
C LYS A 226 17.70 6.74 -22.89
N LEU A 227 18.29 7.91 -22.62
CA LEU A 227 17.57 9.18 -22.47
C LEU A 227 16.84 9.60 -23.76
N PHE A 228 17.42 9.33 -24.93
CA PHE A 228 16.78 9.61 -26.21
C PHE A 228 15.52 8.78 -26.43
N HIS A 229 15.58 7.47 -26.14
CA HIS A 229 14.40 6.62 -26.18
C HIS A 229 13.32 7.08 -25.19
N MET A 230 13.74 7.54 -24.02
CA MET A 230 12.85 8.06 -22.99
C MET A 230 12.09 9.31 -23.42
N GLU A 231 12.80 10.33 -23.89
CA GLU A 231 12.20 11.60 -24.35
C GLU A 231 11.16 11.36 -25.45
N ILE A 232 11.50 10.55 -26.46
CA ILE A 232 10.61 10.29 -27.59
C ILE A 232 9.41 9.43 -27.19
N ALA A 233 9.63 8.33 -26.46
CA ALA A 233 8.55 7.41 -26.12
C ALA A 233 7.57 8.03 -25.11
N LEU A 234 8.05 8.72 -24.08
CA LEU A 234 7.17 9.37 -23.09
C LEU A 234 6.49 10.62 -23.65
N GLY A 235 7.18 11.39 -24.48
CA GLY A 235 6.57 12.50 -25.21
C GLY A 235 5.39 12.02 -26.05
N HIS A 236 5.54 10.87 -26.74
CA HIS A 236 4.48 10.33 -27.60
C HIS A 236 3.35 9.63 -26.83
N TYR A 237 3.68 8.73 -25.90
CA TYR A 237 2.69 7.86 -25.24
C TYR A 237 2.08 8.45 -23.96
N LYS A 238 2.77 9.40 -23.31
CA LYS A 238 2.38 9.96 -22.01
C LYS A 238 2.30 11.49 -22.01
N ASN A 239 2.62 12.14 -23.13
CA ASN A 239 2.69 13.61 -23.24
C ASN A 239 3.58 14.24 -22.15
N TRP A 240 4.67 13.54 -21.80
CA TRP A 240 5.61 13.96 -20.77
C TRP A 240 6.85 14.60 -21.39
N SER A 241 7.42 15.59 -20.69
CA SER A 241 8.67 16.26 -21.03
C SER A 241 9.53 16.40 -19.77
N VAL A 242 10.85 16.45 -19.94
CA VAL A 242 11.79 16.68 -18.83
C VAL A 242 11.45 18.00 -18.13
N PRO A 243 11.20 18.00 -16.81
CA PRO A 243 10.96 19.22 -16.04
C PRO A 243 12.07 20.26 -16.18
N GLU A 244 11.70 21.54 -16.31
CA GLU A 244 12.65 22.66 -16.41
C GLU A 244 13.57 22.81 -15.18
N SER A 245 13.17 22.24 -14.04
CA SER A 245 13.98 22.22 -12.81
C SER A 245 15.24 21.35 -12.93
N LEU A 246 15.30 20.47 -13.92
CA LEU A 246 16.40 19.51 -14.12
C LEU A 246 17.38 20.04 -15.16
N ASN A 247 18.13 21.07 -14.75
CA ASN A 247 19.01 21.82 -15.63
C ASN A 247 20.19 20.98 -16.12
N TYR A 248 20.71 20.04 -15.31
CA TYR A 248 21.86 19.22 -15.69
C TYR A 248 21.47 18.15 -16.71
N VAL A 249 20.37 17.42 -16.49
CA VAL A 249 19.79 16.45 -17.44
C VAL A 249 19.43 17.15 -18.75
N THR A 250 18.75 18.29 -18.69
CA THR A 250 18.33 19.03 -19.90
C THR A 250 19.53 19.52 -20.70
N THR A 251 20.56 20.07 -20.02
CA THR A 251 21.77 20.56 -20.69
C THR A 251 22.58 19.40 -21.28
N TYR A 252 22.74 18.32 -20.51
CA TYR A 252 23.41 17.10 -20.96
C TYR A 252 22.73 16.49 -22.19
N MET A 253 21.40 16.32 -22.17
CA MET A 253 20.63 15.80 -23.30
C MET A 253 20.82 16.65 -24.56
N LYS A 254 20.75 17.98 -24.44
CA LYS A 254 21.01 18.89 -25.56
C LYS A 254 22.41 18.71 -26.13
N LEU A 255 23.43 18.59 -25.28
CA LEU A 255 24.82 18.42 -25.69
C LEU A 255 25.04 17.06 -26.37
N ILE A 256 24.69 15.96 -25.71
CA ILE A 256 24.92 14.61 -26.25
C ILE A 256 24.12 14.34 -27.52
N PHE A 257 22.87 14.82 -27.61
CA PHE A 257 22.04 14.63 -28.81
C PHE A 257 22.50 15.49 -30.00
N SER A 258 23.30 16.52 -29.76
CA SER A 258 23.86 17.39 -30.80
C SER A 258 25.18 16.89 -31.38
N LYS A 259 25.83 15.88 -30.78
CA LYS A 259 27.08 15.34 -31.33
C LYS A 259 26.86 14.68 -32.68
N ASP A 260 27.79 14.88 -33.60
CA ASP A 260 27.76 14.29 -34.94
C ASP A 260 27.65 12.76 -34.90
N SER A 261 28.41 12.11 -34.01
CA SER A 261 28.33 10.66 -33.75
C SER A 261 26.94 10.22 -33.31
N PHE A 262 26.28 10.98 -32.44
CA PHE A 262 24.94 10.69 -31.96
C PHE A 262 23.89 10.89 -33.06
N VAL A 263 23.97 11.99 -33.80
CA VAL A 263 23.08 12.29 -34.92
C VAL A 263 23.20 11.23 -36.02
N LYS A 264 24.41 10.72 -36.27
CA LYS A 264 24.68 9.68 -37.27
C LYS A 264 24.17 8.30 -36.87
N THR A 265 24.10 8.01 -35.57
CA THR A 265 23.80 6.66 -35.06
C THR A 265 22.42 6.52 -34.42
N ARG A 266 21.71 7.61 -34.14
CA ARG A 266 20.36 7.57 -33.57
C ARG A 266 19.33 7.04 -34.57
N ALA A 267 18.35 6.30 -34.04
CA ALA A 267 17.14 5.99 -34.78
C ALA A 267 16.28 7.26 -34.96
N LEU A 268 15.40 7.25 -35.95
CA LEU A 268 14.43 8.34 -36.10
C LEU A 268 13.33 8.22 -35.04
N PRO A 269 12.72 9.34 -34.62
CA PRO A 269 11.67 9.31 -33.60
C PRO A 269 10.52 8.35 -33.92
N GLU A 270 10.10 8.25 -35.19
CA GLU A 270 9.05 7.33 -35.63
C GLU A 270 9.42 5.85 -35.45
N ASP A 271 10.71 5.51 -35.57
CA ASP A 271 11.20 4.16 -35.35
C ASP A 271 11.20 3.80 -33.87
N VAL A 272 11.59 4.76 -33.00
CA VAL A 272 11.49 4.62 -31.55
C VAL A 272 10.02 4.40 -31.15
N ILE A 273 9.12 5.26 -31.60
CA ILE A 273 7.68 5.13 -31.33
C ILE A 273 7.17 3.76 -31.79
N ALA A 274 7.43 3.39 -33.05
CA ALA A 274 6.93 2.14 -33.60
C ALA A 274 7.50 0.89 -32.91
N GLY A 275 8.77 0.91 -32.48
CA GLY A 275 9.38 -0.20 -31.75
C GLY A 275 8.87 -0.34 -30.31
N TRP A 276 8.42 0.75 -29.68
CA TRP A 276 7.73 0.72 -28.39
C TRP A 276 6.25 0.36 -28.50
N ARG A 277 5.60 0.59 -29.65
CA ARG A 277 4.17 0.32 -29.86
C ARG A 277 3.73 -1.09 -29.42
N PRO A 278 4.36 -2.21 -29.81
CA PRO A 278 3.95 -3.52 -29.32
C PRO A 278 4.06 -3.64 -27.79
N LYS A 279 5.08 -3.05 -27.17
CA LYS A 279 5.25 -3.12 -25.71
C LYS A 279 4.14 -2.38 -24.96
N VAL A 280 3.66 -1.27 -25.53
CA VAL A 280 2.55 -0.45 -24.97
C VAL A 280 1.18 -1.08 -25.27
N PHE A 281 0.99 -1.66 -26.46
CA PHE A 281 -0.32 -2.14 -26.94
C PHE A 281 -0.57 -3.65 -26.79
N PHE A 282 0.44 -4.48 -26.53
CA PHE A 282 0.25 -5.92 -26.29
C PHE A 282 -0.61 -6.20 -25.04
N LEU A 283 -0.61 -5.28 -24.07
CA LEU A 283 -1.52 -5.33 -22.91
C LEU A 283 -2.96 -4.94 -23.26
N LEU A 284 -3.19 -4.08 -24.25
CA LEU A 284 -4.54 -3.70 -24.70
C LEU A 284 -5.24 -4.85 -25.47
N GLN A 285 -4.49 -5.65 -26.24
CA GLN A 285 -5.05 -6.77 -27.00
C GLN A 285 -5.22 -8.06 -26.18
N LEU A 286 -4.35 -8.31 -25.19
CA LEU A 286 -4.52 -9.44 -24.26
C LEU A 286 -5.75 -9.23 -23.37
N TRP A 287 -6.08 -7.98 -23.03
CA TRP A 287 -7.30 -7.63 -22.29
C TRP A 287 -8.57 -7.69 -23.14
N ALA A 288 -8.55 -7.28 -24.42
CA ALA A 288 -9.73 -7.39 -25.28
C ALA A 288 -10.25 -8.83 -25.47
N LEU A 289 -9.39 -9.85 -25.28
CA LEU A 289 -9.75 -11.27 -25.32
C LEU A 289 -10.10 -11.86 -23.95
N ILE A 290 -9.70 -11.22 -22.84
CA ILE A 290 -10.04 -11.63 -21.47
C ILE A 290 -11.32 -10.91 -20.98
N ASP A 291 -11.58 -9.69 -21.47
CA ASP A 291 -12.75 -8.86 -21.10
C ASP A 291 -14.09 -9.46 -21.53
N MET A 292 -14.15 -10.25 -22.60
CA MET A 292 -15.42 -10.85 -23.00
C MET A 292 -15.83 -12.07 -22.15
N ALA A 293 -14.96 -12.60 -21.29
CA ALA A 293 -15.27 -13.78 -20.51
C ALA A 293 -15.30 -13.59 -18.99
N LEU A 294 -14.67 -12.55 -18.41
CA LEU A 294 -14.48 -12.48 -16.95
C LEU A 294 -14.47 -11.09 -16.27
N CYS A 295 -14.72 -9.97 -16.96
CA CYS A 295 -14.77 -8.66 -16.29
C CYS A 295 -16.13 -7.95 -16.49
N SER A 296 -17.13 -8.33 -15.69
CA SER A 296 -18.01 -7.30 -15.15
C SER A 296 -17.18 -6.51 -14.15
N SER A 297 -16.78 -5.27 -14.44
CA SER A 297 -16.12 -4.42 -13.45
C SER A 297 -16.99 -4.42 -12.19
N LEU A 298 -16.48 -4.93 -11.07
CA LEU A 298 -17.18 -4.91 -9.79
C LEU A 298 -17.50 -3.43 -9.50
N SER A 299 -18.76 -3.04 -9.65
CA SER A 299 -19.19 -1.64 -9.50
C SER A 299 -19.75 -1.41 -8.11
N GLY A 300 -20.40 -2.42 -7.53
CA GLY A 300 -20.85 -2.44 -6.15
C GLY A 300 -21.13 -3.85 -5.67
N LEU A 301 -21.18 -4.01 -4.35
CA LEU A 301 -21.37 -5.29 -3.67
C LEU A 301 -22.28 -5.09 -2.48
N ARG A 302 -23.19 -6.04 -2.23
CA ARG A 302 -24.03 -6.08 -1.04
C ARG A 302 -23.68 -7.33 -0.22
N VAL A 303 -23.44 -7.13 1.06
CA VAL A 303 -23.17 -8.16 2.05
C VAL A 303 -24.09 -7.94 3.24
N GLU A 304 -24.49 -9.01 3.90
CA GLU A 304 -25.27 -8.98 5.12
C GLU A 304 -24.37 -9.29 6.32
N LEU A 305 -24.60 -8.56 7.40
CA LEU A 305 -23.93 -8.71 8.67
C LEU A 305 -24.87 -9.35 9.68
N THR A 306 -24.36 -10.32 10.40
CA THR A 306 -25.08 -11.01 11.46
C THR A 306 -24.57 -10.52 12.81
N HIS A 307 -25.45 -10.10 13.71
CA HIS A 307 -25.06 -9.77 15.07
C HIS A 307 -24.49 -11.03 15.76
N VAL A 308 -23.37 -10.92 16.47
CA VAL A 308 -22.66 -12.08 17.06
C VAL A 308 -23.51 -12.93 18.00
N ASP A 309 -24.52 -12.30 18.62
CA ASP A 309 -25.43 -12.94 19.57
C ASP A 309 -26.75 -13.43 18.93
N SER A 310 -26.93 -13.31 17.61
CA SER A 310 -28.21 -13.60 16.92
C SER A 310 -28.70 -15.05 17.08
N ASN A 311 -27.76 -15.99 17.30
CA ASN A 311 -28.06 -17.42 17.44
C ASN A 311 -28.31 -17.83 18.90
N GLY A 312 -28.12 -16.92 19.86
CA GLY A 312 -28.37 -17.18 21.27
C GLY A 312 -29.74 -16.69 21.70
N ASN A 313 -30.36 -17.42 22.63
CA ASN A 313 -31.58 -16.96 23.30
C ASN A 313 -31.20 -16.18 24.56
N PHE A 314 -30.72 -14.95 24.37
CA PHE A 314 -30.27 -14.08 25.46
C PHE A 314 -31.36 -13.06 25.82
N SER A 315 -31.50 -12.81 27.11
CA SER A 315 -32.22 -11.64 27.61
C SER A 315 -31.49 -10.34 27.22
N LYS A 316 -32.22 -9.22 27.26
CA LYS A 316 -31.66 -7.90 26.96
C LYS A 316 -30.54 -7.52 27.95
N PHE A 317 -30.66 -7.96 29.21
CA PHE A 317 -29.60 -7.85 30.20
C PHE A 317 -28.32 -8.58 29.78
N GLU A 318 -28.43 -9.85 29.38
CA GLU A 318 -27.28 -10.65 28.95
C GLU A 318 -26.64 -10.06 27.70
N LEU A 319 -27.43 -9.59 26.74
CA LEU A 319 -26.92 -8.90 25.55
C LEU A 319 -26.11 -7.65 25.92
N LEU A 320 -26.62 -6.83 26.86
CA LEU A 320 -25.91 -5.66 27.37
C LEU A 320 -24.61 -6.02 28.09
N GLN A 321 -24.64 -7.03 28.96
CA GLN A 321 -23.46 -7.46 29.70
C GLN A 321 -22.37 -7.97 28.75
N ARG A 322 -22.76 -8.74 27.72
CA ARG A 322 -21.86 -9.21 26.69
C ARG A 322 -21.29 -8.04 25.87
N ALA A 323 -22.12 -7.09 25.45
CA ALA A 323 -21.69 -5.89 24.73
C ALA A 323 -20.70 -5.04 25.56
N ALA A 324 -20.95 -4.87 26.85
CA ALA A 324 -20.07 -4.15 27.76
C ALA A 324 -18.71 -4.84 27.91
N LEU A 325 -18.70 -6.16 28.10
CA LEU A 325 -17.47 -6.96 28.15
C LEU A 325 -16.68 -6.87 26.84
N ARG A 326 -17.36 -7.03 25.68
CA ARG A 326 -16.72 -6.90 24.37
C ARG A 326 -16.10 -5.53 24.17
N SER A 327 -16.82 -4.48 24.52
CA SER A 327 -16.36 -3.11 24.33
C SER A 327 -15.17 -2.78 25.22
N SER A 328 -15.16 -3.27 26.47
CA SER A 328 -14.01 -3.13 27.36
C SER A 328 -12.73 -3.74 26.77
N HIS A 329 -12.82 -4.95 26.21
CA HIS A 329 -11.70 -5.58 25.49
C HIS A 329 -11.30 -4.78 24.25
N ARG A 330 -12.29 -4.31 23.48
CA ARG A 330 -12.06 -3.56 22.24
C ARG A 330 -11.39 -2.20 22.49
N VAL A 331 -11.77 -1.49 23.54
CA VAL A 331 -11.13 -0.23 23.93
C VAL A 331 -9.67 -0.46 24.31
N ALA A 332 -9.37 -1.51 25.08
CA ALA A 332 -7.97 -1.87 25.39
C ALA A 332 -7.17 -2.14 24.11
N ARG A 333 -7.79 -2.77 23.11
CA ARG A 333 -7.22 -3.02 21.78
C ARG A 333 -6.90 -1.77 20.97
N LEU A 334 -7.71 -0.72 21.09
CA LEU A 334 -7.55 0.52 20.34
C LEU A 334 -6.68 1.57 21.07
N THR A 335 -6.71 1.59 22.40
CA THR A 335 -6.12 2.67 23.21
C THR A 335 -4.67 2.43 23.62
N SER A 336 -4.15 1.20 23.54
CA SER A 336 -2.72 0.94 23.83
C SER A 336 -1.78 1.22 22.65
N ALA A 337 -2.24 1.93 21.61
CA ALA A 337 -1.43 2.36 20.48
C ALA A 337 -0.64 3.66 20.77
N ASP A 338 -0.31 3.90 22.05
CA ASP A 338 0.44 5.06 22.52
C ASP A 338 1.85 4.60 22.96
N GLY A 339 2.86 4.91 22.13
CA GLY A 339 4.27 4.88 22.51
C GLY A 339 5.01 3.55 22.33
N GLY A 340 6.03 3.54 21.48
CA GLY A 340 7.02 2.47 21.43
C GLY A 340 7.74 2.24 22.78
N SER A 341 8.31 1.04 22.90
CA SER A 341 9.14 0.51 24.01
C SER A 341 8.36 -0.24 25.09
N GLY A 342 8.66 -1.53 25.21
CA GLY A 342 7.95 -2.47 26.08
C GLY A 342 7.94 -2.11 27.56
N ALA A 343 6.79 -2.31 28.19
CA ALA A 343 6.67 -2.45 29.63
C ALA A 343 5.76 -3.66 29.93
N VAL A 344 6.38 -4.73 30.43
CA VAL A 344 5.70 -5.91 30.97
C VAL A 344 5.01 -5.49 32.26
N VAL A 345 3.68 -5.45 32.27
CA VAL A 345 2.91 -5.33 33.52
C VAL A 345 2.65 -6.75 34.04
N LYS A 346 3.27 -7.08 35.18
CA LYS A 346 3.06 -8.33 35.92
C LYS A 346 1.59 -8.46 36.32
N ALA A 347 0.96 -9.57 35.93
CA ALA A 347 -0.30 -10.02 36.49
C ALA A 347 -0.11 -10.35 37.98
N THR A 348 -0.91 -9.73 38.85
CA THR A 348 -1.06 -10.14 40.24
C THR A 348 -2.11 -11.24 40.34
N ASP A 349 -1.73 -12.28 41.06
CA ASP A 349 -2.49 -13.49 41.39
C ASP A 349 -3.79 -13.16 42.14
N ALA A 350 -4.89 -13.83 41.77
CA ALA A 350 -6.12 -13.84 42.55
C ALA A 350 -6.76 -15.24 42.48
N GLY A 351 -6.69 -15.93 43.61
CA GLY A 351 -7.15 -17.30 43.78
C GLY A 351 -8.65 -17.48 44.01
N SER A 352 -9.06 -18.72 43.77
CA SER A 352 -10.18 -19.50 44.28
C SER A 352 -11.63 -18.98 44.14
N GLY A 353 -12.40 -19.71 43.33
CA GLY A 353 -13.61 -20.36 43.85
C GLY A 353 -14.96 -19.72 43.52
N GLN A 354 -15.38 -19.79 42.26
CA GLN A 354 -16.77 -20.05 41.86
C GLN A 354 -16.81 -20.44 40.39
N VAL A 355 -17.37 -21.60 40.07
CA VAL A 355 -17.57 -22.05 38.68
C VAL A 355 -18.72 -21.23 38.09
N GLN A 356 -18.38 -20.09 37.49
CA GLN A 356 -19.26 -19.37 36.58
C GLN A 356 -18.98 -19.90 35.17
N ALA A 357 -20.01 -20.32 34.44
CA ALA A 357 -19.85 -20.73 33.05
C ALA A 357 -19.17 -19.57 32.29
N SER A 358 -17.95 -19.80 31.79
CA SER A 358 -17.14 -18.76 31.17
C SER A 358 -17.76 -18.33 29.86
N VAL A 359 -18.59 -17.29 29.92
CA VAL A 359 -19.07 -16.58 28.74
C VAL A 359 -17.86 -15.86 28.11
N HIS A 360 -17.31 -16.45 27.06
CA HIS A 360 -16.22 -15.84 26.30
C HIS A 360 -16.78 -14.69 25.44
N ALA A 361 -16.65 -13.45 25.91
CA ALA A 361 -17.00 -12.26 25.14
C ALA A 361 -15.96 -12.00 24.04
N GLY A 362 -16.44 -11.75 22.82
CA GLY A 362 -15.70 -11.34 21.63
C GLY A 362 -15.05 -9.95 21.75
N SER A 363 -14.45 -9.46 20.67
CA SER A 363 -13.93 -8.10 20.52
C SER A 363 -14.65 -7.29 19.44
N GLY A 364 -15.59 -7.92 18.71
CA GLY A 364 -16.45 -7.26 17.76
C GLY A 364 -17.89 -7.77 17.85
N GLU A 365 -18.81 -7.07 17.20
CA GLU A 365 -20.25 -7.25 17.42
C GLU A 365 -21.02 -7.72 16.18
N PHE A 366 -20.48 -7.46 14.99
CA PHE A 366 -21.08 -7.87 13.74
C PHE A 366 -20.12 -8.83 13.01
N LEU A 367 -20.68 -9.94 12.57
CA LEU A 367 -20.01 -10.93 11.74
C LEU A 367 -20.38 -10.72 10.29
N MET A 368 -19.37 -10.76 9.43
CA MET A 368 -19.52 -10.81 7.99
C MET A 368 -19.39 -12.26 7.55
N ASP A 369 -20.37 -12.75 6.79
CA ASP A 369 -20.30 -14.05 6.13
C ASP A 369 -19.54 -13.89 4.80
N LEU A 370 -18.58 -14.77 4.55
CA LEU A 370 -17.78 -14.84 3.33
C LEU A 370 -17.40 -16.29 3.05
N ALA A 371 -16.90 -16.58 1.85
CA ALA A 371 -16.24 -17.85 1.60
C ALA A 371 -14.84 -17.65 1.03
N ILE A 372 -13.95 -18.60 1.30
CA ILE A 372 -12.51 -18.50 0.99
C ILE A 372 -12.09 -19.78 0.30
N GLY A 373 -11.36 -19.65 -0.81
CA GLY A 373 -10.68 -20.76 -1.50
C GLY A 373 -11.40 -21.35 -2.71
N THR A 374 -10.72 -22.31 -3.34
CA THR A 374 -11.23 -23.10 -4.47
C THR A 374 -10.89 -24.58 -4.24
N PRO A 375 -11.83 -25.43 -3.77
CA PRO A 375 -13.26 -25.16 -3.60
C PRO A 375 -13.56 -24.16 -2.48
N SER A 376 -14.64 -23.39 -2.66
CA SER A 376 -15.10 -22.36 -1.74
C SER A 376 -15.60 -22.96 -0.43
N LEU A 377 -15.11 -22.44 0.70
CA LEU A 377 -15.50 -22.84 2.05
C LEU A 377 -16.01 -21.64 2.83
N ALA A 378 -17.17 -21.76 3.48
CA ALA A 378 -17.81 -20.66 4.20
C ALA A 378 -17.15 -20.36 5.56
N TYR A 379 -17.05 -19.07 5.86
CA TYR A 379 -16.51 -18.48 7.07
C TYR A 379 -17.40 -17.33 7.54
N SER A 380 -17.39 -17.10 8.86
CA SER A 380 -17.91 -15.86 9.44
C SER A 380 -16.76 -15.18 10.19
N ALA A 381 -16.52 -13.91 9.93
CA ALA A 381 -15.41 -13.15 10.51
C ALA A 381 -15.88 -11.81 11.06
N ILE A 382 -15.17 -11.29 12.05
CA ILE A 382 -15.54 -10.04 12.73
C ILE A 382 -15.30 -8.86 11.79
N LEU A 383 -16.32 -8.02 11.58
CA LEU A 383 -16.19 -6.78 10.82
C LEU A 383 -15.54 -5.68 11.68
N ASP A 384 -14.46 -5.07 11.20
CA ASP A 384 -13.68 -4.13 12.01
C ASP A 384 -13.25 -2.87 11.24
N THR A 385 -13.88 -1.72 11.51
CA THR A 385 -13.45 -0.41 10.96
C THR A 385 -12.22 0.20 11.64
N GLY A 386 -11.77 -0.37 12.76
CA GLY A 386 -10.58 0.07 13.50
C GLY A 386 -9.35 -0.82 13.29
N SER A 387 -9.29 -1.61 12.21
CA SER A 387 -8.04 -2.24 11.76
C SER A 387 -8.05 -2.50 10.25
N ASP A 388 -6.86 -2.69 9.66
CA ASP A 388 -6.73 -2.89 8.22
C ASP A 388 -6.67 -4.38 7.84
N LEU A 389 -5.88 -5.20 8.53
CA LEU A 389 -5.60 -6.57 8.08
C LEU A 389 -6.84 -7.47 8.07
N ILE A 390 -7.18 -8.01 6.91
CA ILE A 390 -8.04 -9.20 6.78
C ILE A 390 -7.22 -10.42 7.16
N TRP A 391 -7.68 -11.26 8.09
CA TRP A 391 -6.98 -12.51 8.44
C TRP A 391 -7.93 -13.58 8.95
N THR A 392 -7.52 -14.84 8.80
CA THR A 392 -8.21 -16.04 9.32
C THR A 392 -7.19 -17.06 9.82
N GLN A 393 -7.65 -18.02 10.63
CA GLN A 393 -6.80 -19.11 11.11
C GLN A 393 -6.52 -20.12 9.99
N CYS A 394 -5.25 -20.48 9.81
CA CYS A 394 -4.76 -21.38 8.78
C CYS A 394 -4.05 -22.62 9.32
N LYS A 395 -4.05 -23.70 8.54
CA LYS A 395 -3.24 -24.89 8.80
C LYS A 395 -1.80 -24.74 8.24
N PRO A 396 -0.80 -25.36 8.89
CA PRO A 396 -0.89 -25.99 10.20
C PRO A 396 -1.14 -24.92 11.28
N CYS A 397 -2.11 -25.16 12.15
CA CYS A 397 -2.34 -24.28 13.27
C CYS A 397 -1.38 -24.68 14.40
N VAL A 398 -0.45 -23.78 14.73
CA VAL A 398 0.52 -23.97 15.82
C VAL A 398 -0.11 -23.60 17.16
N ARG A 399 -0.79 -22.45 17.22
CA ARG A 399 -1.51 -21.99 18.40
C ARG A 399 -2.70 -21.15 17.97
N CYS A 400 -3.91 -21.68 18.11
CA CYS A 400 -5.14 -21.03 17.68
C CYS A 400 -6.21 -21.10 18.76
N PHE A 401 -7.20 -20.22 18.66
CA PHE A 401 -8.42 -20.33 19.43
C PHE A 401 -9.43 -21.24 18.71
N SER A 402 -10.39 -21.77 19.46
CA SER A 402 -11.51 -22.50 18.87
C SER A 402 -12.43 -21.55 18.12
N GLN A 403 -12.77 -21.89 16.87
CA GLN A 403 -13.67 -21.12 16.02
C GLN A 403 -14.81 -22.03 15.51
N PRO A 404 -15.98 -21.46 15.13
CA PRO A 404 -17.12 -22.27 14.67
C PRO A 404 -16.90 -22.98 13.33
N SER A 405 -16.17 -22.35 12.40
CA SER A 405 -15.88 -22.90 11.07
C SER A 405 -14.56 -23.66 11.03
N ALA A 406 -14.35 -24.50 10.03
CA ALA A 406 -13.08 -25.23 9.89
C ALA A 406 -11.90 -24.27 9.64
N VAL A 407 -10.75 -24.51 10.28
CA VAL A 407 -9.50 -23.79 10.03
C VAL A 407 -9.11 -23.93 8.55
N PHE A 408 -8.81 -22.82 7.88
CA PHE A 408 -8.49 -22.81 6.45
C PHE A 408 -7.25 -23.64 6.15
N ASP A 409 -7.33 -24.51 5.15
CA ASP A 409 -6.21 -25.35 4.74
C ASP A 409 -5.66 -24.84 3.40
N PRO A 410 -4.54 -24.09 3.40
CA PRO A 410 -4.02 -23.51 2.17
C PRO A 410 -3.58 -24.58 1.15
N SER A 411 -3.36 -25.83 1.58
CA SER A 411 -2.90 -26.91 0.69
C SER A 411 -4.00 -27.47 -0.23
N ILE A 412 -5.27 -27.27 0.11
CA ILE A 412 -6.41 -27.81 -0.65
C ILE A 412 -7.00 -26.80 -1.64
N SER A 413 -6.60 -25.52 -1.57
CA SER A 413 -7.11 -24.46 -2.45
C SER A 413 -6.22 -24.28 -3.67
N SER A 414 -6.79 -24.38 -4.87
CA SER A 414 -6.05 -24.18 -6.12
C SER A 414 -5.70 -22.71 -6.40
N THR A 415 -6.37 -21.77 -5.73
CA THR A 415 -6.22 -20.32 -5.90
C THR A 415 -5.34 -19.66 -4.84
N TYR A 416 -4.87 -20.41 -3.83
CA TYR A 416 -3.98 -19.91 -2.79
C TYR A 416 -2.59 -19.55 -3.35
N LYS A 417 -2.10 -18.34 -3.05
CA LYS A 417 -0.74 -17.93 -3.41
C LYS A 417 -0.09 -17.13 -2.29
N LYS A 418 1.13 -17.48 -1.90
CA LYS A 418 1.92 -16.63 -0.98
C LYS A 418 2.31 -15.33 -1.66
N LEU A 419 2.27 -14.22 -0.93
CA LEU A 419 2.68 -12.92 -1.47
C LEU A 419 4.19 -12.69 -1.37
N PRO A 420 4.78 -11.98 -2.34
CA PRO A 420 6.20 -11.68 -2.34
C PRO A 420 6.55 -10.64 -1.28
N CYS A 421 7.77 -10.73 -0.79
CA CYS A 421 8.33 -9.80 0.18
C CYS A 421 8.52 -8.38 -0.35
N THR A 422 8.75 -8.23 -1.65
CA THR A 422 8.87 -6.94 -2.32
C THR A 422 7.53 -6.27 -2.59
N GLY A 423 6.40 -6.95 -2.33
CA GLY A 423 5.07 -6.42 -2.58
C GLY A 423 4.67 -5.35 -1.57
N GLU A 424 4.00 -4.30 -2.03
CA GLU A 424 3.57 -3.16 -1.19
C GLU A 424 2.69 -3.59 -0.01
N LEU A 425 1.81 -4.59 -0.20
CA LEU A 425 0.99 -5.12 0.89
C LEU A 425 1.82 -5.79 1.99
N CYS A 426 2.99 -6.35 1.65
CA CYS A 426 3.92 -6.88 2.65
C CYS A 426 4.58 -5.73 3.46
N HIS A 427 4.93 -4.64 2.77
CA HIS A 427 5.51 -3.45 3.40
C HIS A 427 4.50 -2.66 4.23
N ALA A 428 3.20 -2.79 3.94
CA ALA A 428 2.14 -2.16 4.71
C ALA A 428 1.86 -2.83 6.07
N LEU A 429 2.41 -4.02 6.32
CA LEU A 429 2.28 -4.69 7.61
C LEU A 429 3.09 -3.95 8.69
N PRO A 430 2.54 -3.73 9.90
CA PRO A 430 3.29 -3.10 11.00
C PRO A 430 4.57 -3.85 11.38
N THR A 431 4.57 -5.18 11.24
CA THR A 431 5.75 -6.01 11.43
C THR A 431 5.74 -7.17 10.46
N SER A 432 6.71 -7.17 9.54
CA SER A 432 6.94 -8.26 8.59
C SER A 432 8.38 -8.78 8.65
N ARG A 433 8.56 -10.05 8.27
CA ARG A 433 9.86 -10.72 8.16
C ARG A 433 9.90 -11.52 6.88
N CYS A 434 11.05 -11.49 6.22
CA CYS A 434 11.25 -12.12 4.94
C CYS A 434 12.47 -13.03 4.99
N ALA A 435 12.22 -14.34 4.85
CA ALA A 435 13.29 -15.34 4.77
C ALA A 435 13.62 -15.73 3.31
N ALA A 436 12.66 -15.54 2.40
CA ALA A 436 12.78 -15.80 0.98
C ALA A 436 11.86 -14.86 0.19
N ALA A 437 12.01 -14.80 -1.14
CA ALA A 437 11.27 -13.88 -1.99
C ALA A 437 9.73 -13.98 -1.87
N PHE A 438 9.18 -15.17 -1.58
CA PHE A 438 7.74 -15.44 -1.46
C PHE A 438 7.35 -15.97 -0.08
N ASP A 439 7.84 -15.33 0.98
CA ASP A 439 7.59 -15.70 2.39
C ASP A 439 7.41 -14.47 3.27
N CYS A 440 6.48 -13.58 2.89
CA CYS A 440 6.11 -12.42 3.71
C CYS A 440 5.43 -12.88 5.00
N LYS A 441 6.21 -13.14 6.04
CA LYS A 441 5.69 -13.49 7.36
C LYS A 441 5.32 -12.22 8.10
N TYR A 442 4.24 -12.29 8.86
CA TYR A 442 3.74 -11.13 9.60
C TYR A 442 3.56 -11.43 11.08
N LEU A 443 3.68 -10.38 11.88
CA LEU A 443 3.15 -10.31 13.23
C LEU A 443 2.26 -9.07 13.28
N TYR A 444 0.99 -9.27 13.58
CA TYR A 444 0.04 -8.18 13.76
C TYR A 444 -0.42 -8.18 15.21
N THR A 445 -0.03 -7.16 15.96
CA THR A 445 -0.33 -7.02 17.39
C THR A 445 -1.35 -5.91 17.59
N TYR A 446 -2.25 -6.15 18.53
CA TYR A 446 -3.31 -5.24 18.93
C TYR A 446 -3.04 -4.70 20.34
N GLY A 447 -3.68 -3.59 20.71
CA GLY A 447 -3.39 -2.90 21.98
C GLY A 447 -3.74 -3.70 23.25
N ASP A 448 -4.59 -4.72 23.14
CA ASP A 448 -4.97 -5.64 24.21
C ASP A 448 -3.96 -6.79 24.37
N SER A 449 -2.79 -6.68 23.71
CA SER A 449 -1.77 -7.73 23.59
C SER A 449 -2.22 -8.98 22.83
N SER A 450 -3.40 -8.98 22.21
CA SER A 450 -3.77 -10.02 21.26
C SER A 450 -2.96 -9.86 19.97
N SER A 451 -2.78 -10.96 19.24
CA SER A 451 -2.01 -10.97 18.01
C SER A 451 -2.40 -12.09 17.07
N THR A 452 -2.10 -11.88 15.80
CA THR A 452 -2.09 -12.92 14.77
C THR A 452 -0.73 -12.91 14.07
N GLN A 453 -0.22 -14.10 13.80
CA GLN A 453 1.05 -14.34 13.14
C GLN A 453 0.87 -15.46 12.11
N GLY A 454 1.52 -15.30 10.97
CA GLY A 454 1.53 -16.29 9.91
C GLY A 454 2.18 -15.73 8.64
N VAL A 455 1.64 -16.12 7.48
CA VAL A 455 2.11 -15.69 6.16
C VAL A 455 1.05 -14.83 5.48
N LEU A 456 1.46 -13.74 4.86
CA LEU A 456 0.59 -12.95 3.99
C LEU A 456 0.45 -13.66 2.64
N ALA A 457 -0.79 -13.91 2.24
CA ALA A 457 -1.14 -14.64 1.04
C ALA A 457 -2.30 -13.97 0.31
N SER A 458 -2.52 -14.32 -0.94
CA SER A 458 -3.72 -13.98 -1.71
C SER A 458 -4.58 -15.22 -1.93
N GLU A 459 -5.89 -15.02 -1.96
CA GLU A 459 -6.88 -16.06 -2.23
C GLU A 459 -8.10 -15.49 -2.95
N THR A 460 -8.94 -16.36 -3.49
CA THR A 460 -10.27 -16.01 -3.99
C THR A 460 -11.26 -15.97 -2.83
N PHE A 461 -11.90 -14.83 -2.65
CA PHE A 461 -12.96 -14.63 -1.66
C PHE A 461 -14.29 -14.58 -2.40
N GLU A 462 -15.31 -15.29 -1.93
CA GLU A 462 -16.68 -15.10 -2.40
C GLU A 462 -17.43 -14.23 -1.41
N LEU A 463 -17.89 -13.07 -1.90
CA LEU A 463 -18.59 -12.07 -1.11
C LEU A 463 -20.00 -11.87 -1.66
N GLY A 464 -20.96 -11.73 -0.75
CA GLY A 464 -22.33 -11.36 -1.09
C GLY A 464 -23.36 -12.31 -0.52
N SER A 465 -24.59 -11.81 -0.43
CA SER A 465 -25.71 -12.50 0.24
C SER A 465 -26.78 -13.01 -0.73
N ASP A 466 -26.62 -12.73 -2.02
CA ASP A 466 -27.52 -13.22 -3.06
C ASP A 466 -27.24 -14.67 -3.43
N ALA A 467 -28.18 -15.33 -4.11
CA ALA A 467 -28.06 -16.72 -4.58
C ALA A 467 -26.84 -17.00 -5.49
N LYS A 468 -26.10 -15.95 -5.88
CA LYS A 468 -24.84 -16.00 -6.62
C LYS A 468 -23.85 -15.03 -5.96
N PRO A 469 -23.04 -15.47 -4.98
CA PRO A 469 -22.00 -14.64 -4.41
C PRO A 469 -20.97 -14.25 -5.49
N THR A 470 -20.33 -13.11 -5.30
CA THR A 470 -19.32 -12.57 -6.22
C THR A 470 -17.95 -13.09 -5.83
N ALA A 471 -17.30 -13.82 -6.73
CA ALA A 471 -15.91 -14.23 -6.56
C ALA A 471 -14.97 -13.04 -6.83
N VAL A 472 -14.13 -12.74 -5.84
CA VAL A 472 -13.10 -11.69 -5.86
C VAL A 472 -11.74 -12.38 -5.76
N PRO A 473 -11.04 -12.59 -6.88
CA PRO A 473 -9.72 -13.23 -6.88
C PRO A 473 -8.65 -12.27 -6.36
N GLY A 474 -7.62 -12.82 -5.73
CA GLY A 474 -6.40 -12.07 -5.39
C GLY A 474 -6.52 -11.20 -4.14
N VAL A 475 -7.53 -11.41 -3.30
CA VAL A 475 -7.66 -10.72 -2.01
C VAL A 475 -6.51 -11.17 -1.10
N ALA A 476 -5.66 -10.23 -0.72
CA ALA A 476 -4.60 -10.41 0.24
C ALA A 476 -5.17 -10.52 1.66
N PHE A 477 -4.71 -11.53 2.39
CA PHE A 477 -5.12 -11.79 3.76
C PHE A 477 -3.98 -12.44 4.55
N GLY A 478 -4.02 -12.27 5.86
CA GLY A 478 -3.16 -12.96 6.80
C GLY A 478 -3.62 -14.39 6.99
N CYS A 479 -2.83 -15.35 6.54
CA CYS A 479 -3.04 -16.77 6.79
C CYS A 479 -2.32 -17.14 8.10
N GLY A 480 -3.03 -17.00 9.23
CA GLY A 480 -2.45 -17.04 10.57
C GLY A 480 -2.33 -18.45 11.15
N ASP A 481 -1.11 -18.92 11.44
CA ASP A 481 -0.87 -20.19 12.13
C ASP A 481 -0.81 -20.06 13.66
N THR A 482 -0.60 -18.83 14.15
CA THR A 482 -0.39 -18.49 15.55
C THR A 482 -1.25 -17.28 15.89
N ASN A 483 -2.41 -17.52 16.49
CA ASN A 483 -3.40 -16.52 16.85
C ASN A 483 -3.66 -16.58 18.36
N VAL A 484 -3.34 -15.49 19.05
CA VAL A 484 -3.33 -15.42 20.51
C VAL A 484 -4.17 -14.25 20.98
N GLY A 485 -5.01 -14.48 21.97
CA GLY A 485 -5.83 -13.45 22.58
C GLY A 485 -7.24 -13.95 22.82
N ASN A 486 -7.95 -13.22 23.66
CA ASN A 486 -9.38 -13.42 23.85
C ASN A 486 -10.14 -12.52 22.86
N GLY A 487 -11.42 -12.82 22.63
CA GLY A 487 -12.26 -11.93 21.83
C GLY A 487 -12.40 -12.29 20.34
N PHE A 488 -11.80 -13.40 19.88
CA PHE A 488 -11.92 -13.82 18.47
C PHE A 488 -12.82 -15.03 18.24
N SER A 489 -13.14 -15.79 19.29
CA SER A 489 -13.85 -17.08 19.18
C SER A 489 -15.26 -17.01 18.60
N GLN A 490 -15.78 -15.80 18.36
CA GLN A 490 -17.08 -15.57 17.73
C GLN A 490 -17.02 -15.66 16.19
N GLY A 491 -15.82 -15.57 15.60
CA GLY A 491 -15.59 -15.73 14.17
C GLY A 491 -14.29 -16.47 13.88
N ALA A 492 -13.93 -16.59 12.61
CA ALA A 492 -12.69 -17.23 12.16
C ALA A 492 -11.49 -16.28 12.12
N GLY A 493 -11.71 -14.99 12.38
CA GLY A 493 -10.72 -13.92 12.27
C GLY A 493 -11.39 -12.56 12.11
N ILE A 494 -10.72 -11.63 11.43
CA ILE A 494 -11.18 -10.24 11.23
C ILE A 494 -11.19 -9.89 9.75
N VAL A 495 -12.21 -9.15 9.34
CA VAL A 495 -12.27 -8.40 8.08
C VAL A 495 -12.06 -6.92 8.38
N GLY A 496 -10.85 -6.44 8.14
CA GLY A 496 -10.50 -5.03 8.34
C GLY A 496 -11.15 -4.13 7.28
N LEU A 497 -11.77 -3.05 7.76
CA LEU A 497 -12.36 -1.96 6.97
C LEU A 497 -11.70 -0.62 7.28
N GLY A 498 -10.53 -0.61 7.89
CA GLY A 498 -9.72 0.59 8.06
C GLY A 498 -9.26 1.21 6.73
N ARG A 499 -8.56 2.32 6.81
CA ARG A 499 -8.14 3.13 5.65
C ARG A 499 -6.86 2.65 4.98
N GLY A 500 -6.15 1.70 5.59
CA GLY A 500 -4.87 1.21 5.07
C GLY A 500 -5.04 0.26 3.88
N PRO A 501 -3.95 -0.02 3.15
CA PRO A 501 -4.00 -0.83 1.94
C PRO A 501 -4.33 -2.31 2.17
N LEU A 502 -4.19 -2.80 3.41
CA LEU A 502 -4.53 -4.17 3.80
C LEU A 502 -6.05 -4.39 3.99
N SER A 503 -6.86 -3.33 4.02
CA SER A 503 -8.30 -3.42 4.27
C SER A 503 -9.09 -3.89 3.06
N LEU A 504 -10.25 -4.49 3.33
CA LEU A 504 -11.12 -5.00 2.27
C LEU A 504 -11.57 -3.89 1.31
N ILE A 505 -11.94 -2.71 1.83
CA ILE A 505 -12.37 -1.60 0.98
C ILE A 505 -11.25 -1.11 0.04
N SER A 506 -10.01 -1.06 0.53
CA SER A 506 -8.84 -0.67 -0.28
C SER A 506 -8.57 -1.70 -1.37
N GLN A 507 -8.56 -2.99 -1.01
CA GLN A 507 -8.29 -4.08 -1.94
C GLN A 507 -9.39 -4.28 -3.00
N LEU A 508 -10.65 -3.93 -2.68
CA LEU A 508 -11.75 -3.95 -3.66
C LEU A 508 -11.67 -2.77 -4.65
N GLY A 509 -10.93 -1.71 -4.35
CA GLY A 509 -10.81 -0.53 -5.23
C GLY A 509 -12.10 0.29 -5.38
N LEU A 510 -13.12 0.03 -4.56
CA LEU A 510 -14.46 0.63 -4.72
C LEU A 510 -14.57 2.05 -4.12
N GLY A 511 -13.63 2.44 -3.26
CA GLY A 511 -13.46 3.82 -2.75
C GLY A 511 -14.53 4.33 -1.79
N LYS A 512 -15.65 3.63 -1.63
CA LYS A 512 -16.68 3.93 -0.63
C LYS A 512 -17.43 2.67 -0.17
N PHE A 513 -17.89 2.70 1.07
CA PHE A 513 -18.78 1.69 1.64
C PHE A 513 -19.77 2.33 2.61
N SER A 514 -20.90 1.68 2.84
CA SER A 514 -21.88 2.09 3.84
C SER A 514 -22.45 0.88 4.56
N TYR A 515 -22.94 1.09 5.76
CA TYR A 515 -23.71 0.06 6.48
C TYR A 515 -24.91 0.67 7.19
N CYS A 516 -25.87 -0.18 7.52
CA CYS A 516 -27.01 0.18 8.34
C CYS A 516 -27.19 -0.88 9.42
N LEU A 517 -26.78 -0.57 10.65
CA LEU A 517 -26.79 -1.56 11.74
C LEU A 517 -28.19 -1.66 12.36
N THR A 518 -28.70 -2.88 12.48
CA THR A 518 -29.95 -3.20 13.17
C THR A 518 -29.78 -3.08 14.69
N SER A 519 -30.88 -2.88 15.40
CA SER A 519 -30.86 -2.73 16.86
C SER A 519 -30.45 -4.02 17.58
N LEU A 520 -29.91 -3.88 18.80
CA LEU A 520 -29.41 -4.99 19.62
C LEU A 520 -30.38 -6.18 19.78
N ASP A 521 -31.69 -5.92 19.82
CA ASP A 521 -32.75 -6.90 20.03
C ASP A 521 -33.44 -7.36 18.73
N GLN A 522 -32.94 -6.93 17.57
CA GLN A 522 -33.45 -7.35 16.27
C GLN A 522 -32.70 -8.57 15.74
N SER A 523 -33.44 -9.54 15.19
CA SER A 523 -32.87 -10.76 14.59
C SER A 523 -32.54 -10.62 13.11
N LYS A 524 -32.95 -9.52 12.46
CA LYS A 524 -32.65 -9.28 11.05
C LYS A 524 -31.18 -8.86 10.87
N LYS A 525 -30.60 -9.30 9.76
CA LYS A 525 -29.25 -8.95 9.37
C LYS A 525 -29.15 -7.48 8.97
N SER A 526 -27.97 -6.91 9.19
CA SER A 526 -27.64 -5.53 8.84
C SER A 526 -26.99 -5.48 7.45
N PRO A 527 -27.42 -4.60 6.53
CA PRO A 527 -26.76 -4.46 5.24
C PRO A 527 -25.40 -3.73 5.33
N LEU A 528 -24.42 -4.23 4.58
CA LEU A 528 -23.13 -3.61 4.26
C LEU A 528 -23.02 -3.52 2.73
N LEU A 529 -22.80 -2.31 2.23
CA LEU A 529 -22.86 -1.98 0.81
C LEU A 529 -21.55 -1.33 0.38
N PHE A 530 -21.01 -1.71 -0.78
CA PHE A 530 -19.78 -1.17 -1.33
C PHE A 530 -20.00 -0.53 -2.71
N GLY A 531 -19.12 0.41 -3.07
CA GLY A 531 -19.08 0.99 -4.41
C GLY A 531 -20.37 1.72 -4.76
N SER A 532 -20.89 1.49 -5.96
CA SER A 532 -22.12 2.12 -6.47
C SER A 532 -23.38 1.80 -5.67
N LEU A 533 -23.36 0.77 -4.83
CA LEU A 533 -24.48 0.42 -3.95
C LEU A 533 -24.42 1.14 -2.60
N ALA A 534 -23.31 1.79 -2.26
CA ALA A 534 -23.11 2.40 -0.96
C ALA A 534 -23.80 3.77 -0.78
N ASP A 535 -24.37 4.33 -1.84
CA ASP A 535 -24.95 5.67 -1.80
C ASP A 535 -26.16 5.76 -0.88
N LEU A 536 -26.21 6.85 -0.10
CA LEU A 536 -27.36 7.16 0.73
C LEU A 536 -28.46 7.75 -0.16
N SER A 537 -29.65 7.18 -0.09
CA SER A 537 -30.85 7.81 -0.66
C SER A 537 -31.69 8.39 0.47
N ALA A 538 -31.97 9.69 0.40
CA ALA A 538 -33.02 10.26 1.22
C ALA A 538 -34.34 9.70 0.69
N SER A 539 -35.00 8.83 1.45
CA SER A 539 -36.36 8.40 1.08
C SER A 539 -37.34 9.55 1.34
N GLU A 540 -38.36 9.69 0.49
CA GLU A 540 -39.39 10.73 0.64
C GLU A 540 -39.99 10.66 2.06
N GLY A 541 -39.71 11.68 2.88
CA GLY A 541 -40.17 11.76 4.27
C GLY A 541 -39.12 11.43 5.36
N THR A 542 -37.88 11.10 4.99
CA THR A 542 -36.77 10.94 5.96
C THR A 542 -35.94 12.22 6.12
N ALA A 543 -35.19 12.30 7.24
CA ALA A 543 -34.31 13.43 7.53
C ALA A 543 -33.26 13.62 6.43
N ALA A 544 -32.80 14.87 6.23
CA ALA A 544 -31.77 15.16 5.25
C ALA A 544 -30.46 14.41 5.58
N VAL A 545 -29.76 13.95 4.55
CA VAL A 545 -28.40 13.40 4.69
C VAL A 545 -27.49 14.50 5.23
N GLN A 546 -26.74 14.19 6.28
CA GLN A 546 -25.73 15.08 6.85
C GLN A 546 -24.35 14.51 6.59
N SER A 547 -23.37 15.38 6.40
CA SER A 547 -22.01 15.02 6.00
C SER A 547 -20.98 15.77 6.84
N ILE A 548 -19.93 15.07 7.25
CA ILE A 548 -18.81 15.62 8.02
C ILE A 548 -17.47 15.17 7.41
N PRO A 549 -16.42 16.00 7.44
CA PRO A 549 -15.12 15.58 6.94
C PRO A 549 -14.49 14.54 7.87
N LEU A 550 -13.81 13.56 7.28
CA LEU A 550 -12.94 12.62 7.98
C LEU A 550 -11.58 13.28 8.24
N LEU A 551 -11.12 13.23 9.49
CA LEU A 551 -9.80 13.73 9.85
C LEU A 551 -8.72 12.66 9.59
N LYS A 552 -7.47 13.10 9.42
CA LYS A 552 -6.30 12.24 9.24
C LYS A 552 -5.39 12.33 10.44
N ASN A 553 -5.04 11.18 11.00
CA ASN A 553 -3.95 11.05 11.96
C ASN A 553 -2.77 10.37 11.26
N PRO A 554 -1.66 11.07 10.98
CA PRO A 554 -0.49 10.46 10.34
C PRO A 554 0.14 9.32 11.14
N GLN A 555 -0.03 9.29 12.46
CA GLN A 555 0.49 8.22 13.32
C GLN A 555 -0.44 7.02 13.41
N GLN A 556 -1.74 7.22 13.17
CA GLN A 556 -2.77 6.17 13.17
C GLN A 556 -3.68 6.34 11.94
N PRO A 557 -3.12 6.17 10.71
CA PRO A 557 -3.83 6.52 9.48
C PRO A 557 -5.01 5.60 9.17
N SER A 558 -5.04 4.41 9.78
CA SER A 558 -6.07 3.39 9.58
C SER A 558 -7.44 3.80 10.13
N PHE A 559 -7.50 4.61 11.19
CA PHE A 559 -8.76 4.94 11.86
C PHE A 559 -9.56 6.06 11.17
N TYR A 560 -10.87 6.02 11.36
CA TYR A 560 -11.81 7.05 10.92
C TYR A 560 -12.03 8.10 12.03
N TYR A 561 -11.24 9.18 12.00
CA TYR A 561 -11.36 10.27 12.96
C TYR A 561 -12.46 11.28 12.56
N LEU A 562 -13.22 11.74 13.55
CA LEU A 562 -14.34 12.66 13.38
C LEU A 562 -14.12 13.99 14.14
N PRO A 563 -14.53 15.14 13.56
CA PRO A 563 -14.32 16.45 14.16
C PRO A 563 -15.43 16.83 15.17
N LEU A 564 -15.61 16.02 16.22
CA LEU A 564 -16.64 16.28 17.24
C LEU A 564 -16.37 17.63 17.95
N LYS A 565 -17.37 18.51 17.99
CA LYS A 565 -17.28 19.85 18.60
C LYS A 565 -17.96 19.96 19.95
N GLY A 566 -18.83 19.02 20.28
CA GLY A 566 -19.52 19.03 21.56
C GLY A 566 -20.65 18.02 21.64
N ILE A 567 -21.28 17.98 22.80
CA ILE A 567 -22.39 17.10 23.11
C ILE A 567 -23.49 17.93 23.75
N THR A 568 -24.73 17.71 23.33
CA THR A 568 -25.93 18.33 23.90
C THR A 568 -26.79 17.25 24.55
N VAL A 569 -27.21 17.47 25.79
CA VAL A 569 -28.12 16.58 26.54
C VAL A 569 -29.37 17.37 26.91
N GLY A 570 -30.53 16.88 26.48
CA GLY A 570 -31.80 17.60 26.49
C GLY A 570 -31.71 18.85 25.63
N GLY A 571 -31.84 20.01 26.25
CA GLY A 571 -31.59 21.32 25.62
C GLY A 571 -30.26 21.97 26.02
N THR A 572 -29.39 21.25 26.74
CA THR A 572 -28.18 21.84 27.35
C THR A 572 -26.93 21.42 26.59
N ARG A 573 -26.27 22.38 25.92
CA ARG A 573 -24.92 22.19 25.38
C ARG A 573 -23.92 22.05 26.52
N LEU A 574 -23.26 20.90 26.62
CA LEU A 574 -22.36 20.60 27.73
C LEU A 574 -21.06 21.40 27.64
N GLN A 575 -20.56 21.84 28.79
CA GLN A 575 -19.28 22.56 28.91
C GLN A 575 -18.11 21.56 28.93
N ILE A 576 -17.82 20.99 27.77
CA ILE A 576 -16.71 20.04 27.57
C ILE A 576 -15.51 20.82 27.03
N PRO A 577 -14.30 20.68 27.62
CA PRO A 577 -13.12 21.31 27.07
C PRO A 577 -12.82 20.74 25.68
N SER A 578 -12.52 21.61 24.70
CA SER A 578 -12.24 21.19 23.32
C SER A 578 -11.09 20.18 23.23
N SER A 579 -10.12 20.26 24.14
CA SER A 579 -9.00 19.31 24.24
C SER A 579 -9.42 17.86 24.47
N ALA A 580 -10.66 17.60 24.92
CA ALA A 580 -11.19 16.24 25.06
C ALA A 580 -11.53 15.57 23.72
N PHE A 581 -11.68 16.35 22.64
CA PHE A 581 -12.07 15.84 21.31
C PHE A 581 -11.05 16.16 20.21
N VAL A 582 -10.17 17.13 20.43
CA VAL A 582 -9.18 17.53 19.42
C VAL A 582 -8.18 16.41 19.19
N LEU A 583 -7.98 16.06 17.91
CA LEU A 583 -6.84 15.27 17.46
C LEU A 583 -5.61 16.17 17.45
N GLN A 584 -4.62 15.83 18.26
CA GLN A 584 -3.41 16.62 18.44
C GLN A 584 -2.42 16.41 17.29
N GLN A 585 -1.50 17.36 17.10
CA GLN A 585 -0.47 17.27 16.05
C GLN A 585 0.49 16.11 16.26
N ASP A 586 0.69 15.69 17.51
CA ASP A 586 1.48 14.51 17.87
C ASP A 586 0.70 13.20 17.74
N GLY A 587 -0.47 13.21 17.08
CA GLY A 587 -1.28 12.03 16.84
C GLY A 587 -2.06 11.53 18.07
N THR A 588 -1.98 12.19 19.22
CA THR A 588 -2.73 11.80 20.42
C THR A 588 -4.15 12.37 20.44
N GLY A 589 -5.03 11.75 21.24
CA GLY A 589 -6.41 12.19 21.42
C GLY A 589 -7.29 11.96 20.19
N GLY A 590 -8.27 12.83 19.99
CA GLY A 590 -9.26 12.71 18.90
C GLY A 590 -10.47 11.83 19.25
N VAL A 591 -11.39 11.76 18.28
CA VAL A 591 -12.60 10.94 18.33
C VAL A 591 -12.63 10.06 17.09
N ILE A 592 -12.76 8.75 17.25
CA ILE A 592 -12.95 7.81 16.13
C ILE A 592 -14.36 7.24 16.13
N ILE A 593 -14.83 6.78 14.99
CA ILE A 593 -16.02 5.94 14.87
C ILE A 593 -15.61 4.50 14.62
N ASP A 594 -16.20 3.55 15.35
CA ASP A 594 -15.82 2.14 15.25
C ASP A 594 -17.02 1.19 15.32
N SER A 595 -17.22 0.38 14.28
CA SER A 595 -18.22 -0.69 14.24
C SER A 595 -17.87 -1.85 15.18
N GLY A 596 -16.59 -2.03 15.49
CA GLY A 596 -16.10 -3.11 16.35
C GLY A 596 -16.33 -2.86 17.85
N THR A 597 -16.62 -1.62 18.25
CA THR A 597 -16.91 -1.25 19.65
C THR A 597 -18.41 -1.09 19.85
N SER A 598 -19.05 -1.83 20.77
CA SER A 598 -20.50 -1.70 21.01
C SER A 598 -20.87 -0.37 21.66
N ILE A 599 -20.25 -0.12 22.81
CA ILE A 599 -20.54 1.02 23.69
C ILE A 599 -19.63 2.19 23.31
N THR A 600 -20.15 3.41 23.33
CA THR A 600 -19.30 4.60 23.14
C THR A 600 -18.42 4.84 24.36
N TYR A 601 -17.14 5.15 24.11
CA TYR A 601 -16.20 5.59 25.14
C TYR A 601 -15.78 7.03 24.87
N LEU A 602 -15.90 7.89 25.86
CA LEU A 602 -15.48 9.28 25.77
C LEU A 602 -14.28 9.53 26.67
N GLU A 603 -13.35 10.38 26.23
CA GLU A 603 -12.27 10.86 27.09
C GLU A 603 -12.84 11.35 28.44
N ALA A 604 -12.15 11.03 29.52
CA ALA A 604 -12.63 11.21 30.89
C ALA A 604 -13.20 12.61 31.21
N ALA A 605 -12.66 13.70 30.64
CA ALA A 605 -13.20 15.03 30.81
C ALA A 605 -14.56 15.21 30.14
N ALA A 606 -14.74 14.68 28.93
CA ALA A 606 -16.03 14.67 28.24
C ALA A 606 -17.04 13.76 28.95
N TYR A 607 -16.63 12.53 29.30
CA TYR A 607 -17.50 11.56 29.95
C TYR A 607 -18.09 12.08 31.27
N ARG A 608 -17.27 12.74 32.10
CA ARG A 608 -17.74 13.33 33.37
C ARG A 608 -18.88 14.33 33.19
N GLN A 609 -18.84 15.14 32.12
CA GLN A 609 -19.91 16.09 31.83
C GLN A 609 -21.19 15.38 31.36
N VAL A 610 -21.05 14.36 30.50
CA VAL A 610 -22.17 13.54 30.02
C VAL A 610 -22.84 12.82 31.19
N LYS A 611 -22.07 12.11 32.02
CA LYS A 611 -22.53 11.44 33.23
C LYS A 611 -23.32 12.39 34.14
N ARG A 612 -22.75 13.57 34.44
CA ARG A 612 -23.41 14.59 35.25
C ARG A 612 -24.72 15.06 34.64
N ALA A 613 -24.77 15.27 33.33
CA ALA A 613 -25.97 15.72 32.64
C ALA A 613 -27.10 14.69 32.74
N PHE A 614 -26.83 13.41 32.48
CA PHE A 614 -27.83 12.36 32.57
C PHE A 614 -28.32 12.14 34.01
N LEU A 615 -27.43 12.11 35.00
CA LEU A 615 -27.81 11.99 36.41
C LEU A 615 -28.71 13.14 36.89
N ASN A 616 -28.56 14.34 36.30
CA ASN A 616 -29.36 15.51 36.68
C ASN A 616 -30.69 15.61 35.91
N GLN A 617 -30.74 15.16 34.66
CA GLN A 617 -31.88 15.38 33.77
C GLN A 617 -32.84 14.17 33.69
N VAL A 618 -32.36 12.95 33.97
CA VAL A 618 -33.23 11.76 34.01
C VAL A 618 -33.98 11.76 35.34
N GLN A 619 -35.32 11.79 35.28
CA GLN A 619 -36.20 11.81 36.45
C GLN A 619 -36.45 10.39 37.01
N LEU A 620 -35.40 9.60 37.15
CA LEU A 620 -35.44 8.26 37.74
C LEU A 620 -34.38 8.15 38.84
N ARG A 621 -34.59 7.23 39.78
CA ARG A 621 -33.61 6.97 40.84
C ARG A 621 -32.38 6.30 40.24
N ALA A 622 -31.19 6.86 40.47
CA ALA A 622 -29.94 6.20 40.11
C ALA A 622 -29.84 4.82 40.80
N ALA A 623 -29.34 3.83 40.06
CA ALA A 623 -29.23 2.44 40.48
C ALA A 623 -27.82 1.91 40.20
N ASP A 624 -27.44 0.84 40.89
CA ASP A 624 -26.18 0.15 40.63
C ASP A 624 -26.25 -0.62 39.30
N GLY A 625 -25.32 -0.31 38.39
CA GLY A 625 -25.18 -0.95 37.09
C GLY A 625 -24.04 -1.95 37.01
N SER A 626 -23.36 -2.22 38.13
CA SER A 626 -22.12 -3.02 38.16
C SER A 626 -22.31 -4.42 37.60
N ASP A 627 -23.45 -5.07 37.85
CA ASP A 627 -23.78 -6.39 37.31
C ASP A 627 -23.96 -6.39 35.78
N VAL A 628 -24.42 -5.27 35.22
CA VAL A 628 -24.53 -5.05 33.77
C VAL A 628 -23.14 -4.71 33.17
N GLY A 629 -22.22 -4.21 34.00
CA GLY A 629 -20.93 -3.66 33.55
C GLY A 629 -21.01 -2.20 33.07
N LEU A 630 -22.04 -1.45 33.48
CA LEU A 630 -22.27 -0.06 33.07
C LEU A 630 -22.21 0.90 34.28
N ASP A 631 -21.69 2.11 34.05
CA ASP A 631 -21.43 3.08 35.14
C ASP A 631 -22.68 3.90 35.53
N VAL A 632 -23.57 4.22 34.58
CA VAL A 632 -24.77 5.04 34.84
C VAL A 632 -26.02 4.26 34.52
N CYS A 633 -26.75 3.85 35.57
CA CYS A 633 -28.04 3.18 35.47
C CYS A 633 -29.09 3.84 36.37
N PHE A 634 -30.36 3.60 36.05
CA PHE A 634 -31.52 4.09 36.77
C PHE A 634 -32.54 2.97 36.99
N SER A 635 -33.26 3.00 38.11
CA SER A 635 -34.37 2.09 38.37
C SER A 635 -35.57 2.43 37.48
N LEU A 636 -36.03 1.46 36.70
CA LEU A 636 -37.26 1.55 35.94
C LEU A 636 -38.48 1.46 36.89
N PRO A 637 -39.53 2.27 36.68
CA PRO A 637 -40.78 2.09 37.38
C PRO A 637 -41.42 0.73 37.02
N ALA A 638 -42.01 0.05 38.00
CA ALA A 638 -42.69 -1.22 37.78
C ALA A 638 -43.80 -1.06 36.73
N GLY A 639 -43.76 -1.89 35.67
CA GLY A 639 -44.76 -1.88 34.59
C GLY A 639 -44.62 -0.74 33.57
N ALA A 640 -43.56 0.08 33.63
CA ALA A 640 -43.31 1.10 32.61
C ALA A 640 -42.88 0.45 31.27
N SER A 641 -43.64 0.70 30.21
CA SER A 641 -43.31 0.27 28.85
C SER A 641 -42.47 1.29 28.07
N SER A 642 -42.43 2.54 28.53
CA SER A 642 -41.57 3.60 27.99
C SER A 642 -41.24 4.61 29.08
N VAL A 643 -40.08 5.24 28.97
CA VAL A 643 -39.61 6.29 29.89
C VAL A 643 -39.13 7.47 29.07
N THR A 644 -39.52 8.69 29.48
CA THR A 644 -39.00 9.90 28.86
C THR A 644 -37.57 10.14 29.31
N VAL A 645 -36.66 10.30 28.35
CA VAL A 645 -35.23 10.51 28.59
C VAL A 645 -34.77 11.77 27.86
N PRO A 646 -33.74 12.48 28.37
CA PRO A 646 -33.22 13.66 27.69
C PRO A 646 -32.58 13.27 26.36
N LYS A 647 -32.90 14.02 25.30
CA LYS A 647 -32.30 13.87 23.96
C LYS A 647 -30.77 13.92 24.03
N LEU A 648 -30.07 13.12 23.23
CA LEU A 648 -28.63 13.20 23.07
C LEU A 648 -28.28 13.60 21.63
N THR A 649 -27.44 14.60 21.49
CA THR A 649 -26.93 15.05 20.18
C THR A 649 -25.40 15.14 20.22
N PHE A 650 -24.74 14.54 19.24
CA PHE A 650 -23.33 14.78 18.93
C PHE A 650 -23.22 15.90 17.91
N ASN A 651 -22.57 16.99 18.31
CA ASN A 651 -22.51 18.20 17.50
C ASN A 651 -21.19 18.27 16.75
N PHE A 652 -21.25 18.34 15.43
CA PHE A 652 -20.12 18.54 14.53
C PHE A 652 -20.15 19.94 13.93
N ASP A 653 -19.16 20.27 13.10
CA ASP A 653 -19.19 21.51 12.32
C ASP A 653 -20.11 21.32 11.11
N GLY A 654 -21.22 22.05 11.06
CA GLY A 654 -22.20 21.96 9.97
C GLY A 654 -23.16 20.75 10.01
N ALA A 655 -23.08 19.90 11.03
CA ALA A 655 -23.97 18.74 11.18
C ALA A 655 -24.23 18.39 12.66
N ASP A 656 -25.44 17.93 12.96
CA ASP A 656 -25.85 17.44 14.27
C ASP A 656 -26.38 16.01 14.15
N LEU A 657 -25.71 15.07 14.82
CA LEU A 657 -26.17 13.69 14.94
C LEU A 657 -27.09 13.57 16.16
N ASP A 658 -28.38 13.70 15.89
CA ASP A 658 -29.44 13.43 16.86
C ASP A 658 -29.62 11.92 17.03
N LEU A 659 -29.39 11.43 18.25
CA LEU A 659 -29.47 10.01 18.55
C LEU A 659 -30.87 9.64 19.07
N PRO A 660 -31.49 8.57 18.54
CA PRO A 660 -32.65 7.92 19.16
C PRO A 660 -32.34 7.47 20.59
N ALA A 661 -33.35 7.45 21.47
CA ALA A 661 -33.15 7.14 22.90
C ALA A 661 -32.53 5.74 23.11
N GLU A 662 -33.00 4.79 22.31
CA GLU A 662 -32.52 3.42 22.24
C GLU A 662 -31.04 3.30 21.83
N ASN A 663 -30.43 4.33 21.24
CA ASN A 663 -29.02 4.30 20.87
C ASN A 663 -28.09 4.67 22.03
N TYR A 664 -28.60 5.18 23.16
CA TYR A 664 -27.76 5.56 24.31
C TYR A 664 -28.34 5.18 25.67
N LEU A 665 -29.63 4.89 25.80
CA LEU A 665 -30.25 4.41 27.04
C LEU A 665 -31.01 3.12 26.75
N ILE A 666 -30.52 2.01 27.29
CA ILE A 666 -31.12 0.70 27.10
C ILE A 666 -31.91 0.32 28.33
N ALA A 667 -33.22 0.15 28.15
CA ALA A 667 -34.13 -0.36 29.17
C ALA A 667 -34.17 -1.88 29.13
N ASP A 668 -34.04 -2.51 30.29
CA ASP A 668 -34.27 -3.93 30.49
C ASP A 668 -35.26 -4.16 31.64
N SER A 669 -36.42 -4.70 31.29
CA SER A 669 -37.49 -4.99 32.24
C SER A 669 -37.16 -6.16 33.17
N SER A 670 -36.21 -7.04 32.80
CA SER A 670 -35.86 -8.20 33.63
C SER A 670 -35.04 -7.82 34.87
N THR A 671 -34.12 -6.87 34.73
CA THR A 671 -33.40 -6.26 35.87
C THR A 671 -34.12 -5.05 36.46
N GLY A 672 -35.06 -4.47 35.72
CA GLY A 672 -35.70 -3.21 36.10
C GLY A 672 -34.73 -2.03 36.02
N LEU A 673 -33.76 -2.07 35.11
CA LEU A 673 -32.74 -1.05 34.92
C LEU A 673 -32.85 -0.36 33.56
N LEU A 674 -32.55 0.94 33.55
CA LEU A 674 -32.30 1.75 32.36
C LEU A 674 -30.84 2.23 32.43
N CYS A 675 -30.00 1.80 31.49
CA CYS A 675 -28.57 2.07 31.57
C CYS A 675 -28.04 2.87 30.37
N LEU A 676 -27.16 3.82 30.67
CA LEU A 676 -26.46 4.64 29.68
C LEU A 676 -25.33 3.82 29.05
N THR A 677 -25.33 3.70 27.73
CA THR A 677 -24.34 2.97 26.95
C THR A 677 -23.22 3.90 26.45
N ILE A 678 -22.75 4.73 27.38
CA ILE A 678 -21.59 5.61 27.22
C ILE A 678 -20.73 5.47 28.48
N MET A 679 -19.44 5.24 28.28
CA MET A 679 -18.46 5.05 29.35
C MET A 679 -17.26 5.99 29.17
N GLY A 680 -16.38 6.03 30.17
CA GLY A 680 -15.15 6.81 30.13
C GLY A 680 -13.96 5.98 29.62
N SER A 681 -13.14 6.60 28.78
CA SER A 681 -11.79 6.13 28.39
C SER A 681 -10.72 7.15 28.80
N ARG A 682 -9.45 6.81 28.55
CA ARG A 682 -8.32 7.74 28.67
C ARG A 682 -7.71 7.96 27.28
N GLY A 683 -7.46 9.22 26.92
CA GLY A 683 -6.85 9.59 25.64
C GLY A 683 -7.86 9.64 24.49
N LEU A 684 -8.15 8.50 23.88
CA LEU A 684 -8.98 8.41 22.66
C LEU A 684 -10.47 8.28 23.00
N SER A 685 -11.33 9.02 22.30
CA SER A 685 -12.78 8.79 22.30
C SER A 685 -13.19 7.90 21.12
N ILE A 686 -14.18 7.04 21.33
CA ILE A 686 -14.68 6.06 20.36
C ILE A 686 -16.20 6.13 20.34
N ILE A 687 -16.78 6.52 19.21
CA ILE A 687 -18.21 6.38 18.95
C ILE A 687 -18.47 4.92 18.57
N GLY A 688 -19.06 4.17 19.51
CA GLY A 688 -19.43 2.77 19.35
C GLY A 688 -20.69 2.59 18.51
N ASN A 689 -21.03 1.34 18.21
CA ASN A 689 -22.04 1.02 17.24
C ASN A 689 -23.48 1.15 17.77
N PHE A 690 -23.72 1.18 19.09
CA PHE A 690 -25.06 1.49 19.60
C PHE A 690 -25.51 2.88 19.15
N GLN A 691 -24.57 3.84 19.07
CA GLN A 691 -24.83 5.17 18.52
C GLN A 691 -24.88 5.21 16.99
N GLN A 692 -24.68 4.07 16.32
CA GLN A 692 -24.72 3.89 14.87
C GLN A 692 -25.92 3.03 14.41
N GLN A 693 -26.67 2.43 15.34
CA GLN A 693 -27.85 1.62 15.02
C GLN A 693 -28.97 2.49 14.43
N ASN A 694 -29.71 1.94 13.47
CA ASN A 694 -30.76 2.65 12.72
C ASN A 694 -30.29 3.96 12.07
N LEU A 695 -29.01 4.01 11.69
CA LEU A 695 -28.41 5.05 10.88
C LEU A 695 -27.75 4.38 9.69
N HIS A 696 -28.05 4.86 8.48
CA HIS A 696 -27.30 4.47 7.30
C HIS A 696 -26.08 5.37 7.20
N ILE A 697 -24.90 4.80 7.46
CA ILE A 697 -23.63 5.53 7.55
C ILE A 697 -22.79 5.19 6.33
N LEU A 698 -22.40 6.21 5.56
CA LEU A 698 -21.56 6.13 4.37
C LEU A 698 -20.17 6.70 4.66
N TYR A 699 -19.15 5.92 4.32
CA TYR A 699 -17.75 6.29 4.29
C TYR A 699 -17.33 6.51 2.82
N ASP A 700 -17.17 7.77 2.40
CA ASP A 700 -16.60 8.12 1.10
C ASP A 700 -15.11 8.42 1.27
N LEU A 701 -14.26 7.46 0.91
CA LEU A 701 -12.81 7.56 1.12
C LEU A 701 -12.12 8.37 0.04
N LYS A 702 -12.78 8.60 -1.10
CA LYS A 702 -12.26 9.45 -2.18
C LYS A 702 -12.47 10.93 -1.84
N GLN A 703 -13.62 11.27 -1.26
CA GLN A 703 -13.94 12.62 -0.84
C GLN A 703 -13.53 12.93 0.60
N GLU A 704 -13.16 11.91 1.37
CA GLU A 704 -12.82 12.00 2.79
C GLU A 704 -13.98 12.52 3.64
N ILE A 705 -15.17 11.98 3.39
CA ILE A 705 -16.41 12.41 4.04
C ILE A 705 -17.10 11.20 4.66
N LEU A 706 -17.63 11.40 5.86
CA LEU A 706 -18.60 10.50 6.47
C LEU A 706 -19.98 11.15 6.39
N SER A 707 -20.95 10.42 5.85
CA SER A 707 -22.33 10.88 5.76
C SER A 707 -23.25 9.95 6.53
N PHE A 708 -24.32 10.47 7.10
CA PHE A 708 -25.28 9.68 7.87
C PHE A 708 -26.71 10.20 7.70
N VAL A 709 -27.66 9.27 7.78
CA VAL A 709 -29.10 9.56 7.80
C VAL A 709 -29.84 8.53 8.66
N PRO A 710 -30.82 8.93 9.49
CA PRO A 710 -31.71 7.99 10.18
C PRO A 710 -32.45 7.08 9.20
N THR A 711 -32.35 5.77 9.42
CA THR A 711 -32.89 4.74 8.52
C THR A 711 -33.37 3.54 9.31
N GLN A 712 -34.52 2.97 8.94
CA GLN A 712 -34.97 1.68 9.48
C GLN A 712 -34.15 0.55 8.82
N CYS A 713 -33.02 0.20 9.42
CA CYS A 713 -32.04 -0.71 8.82
C CYS A 713 -32.57 -2.12 8.58
N ASP A 714 -33.58 -2.53 9.35
CA ASP A 714 -34.24 -3.83 9.24
C ASP A 714 -35.15 -3.95 7.98
N LYS A 715 -35.30 -2.85 7.23
CA LYS A 715 -36.09 -2.75 5.98
C LYS A 715 -35.24 -2.45 4.75
N LEU A 716 -33.93 -2.28 4.90
CA LEU A 716 -33.00 -1.94 3.82
C LEU A 716 -32.31 -3.19 3.29
#